data_AF-A0A1F7VEL9-F1
#
_entry.id   AF-A0A1F7VEL9-F1
#
_cell.length_a   1.000
_cell.length_b   1.000
_cell.length_c   1.000
_cell.angle_alpha   90.00
_cell.angle_beta   90.00
_cell.angle_gamma   90.00
#
_symmetry.space_group_name_H-M   'P 1'
#
loop_
_entity.id
_entity.type
_entity.pdbx_description
1 polymer ?
#
loop_
_entity_poly.entity_id
_entity_poly.type
_entity_poly.pdbx_seq_one_letter_code
_entity_poly.pdbx_strand_id
1 'polypeptide(L)'
;MAKPEEQKQQEIEPIAPSGAGVIAPRSIVTEMRDSYLDYAMSVIVARALPDVRDGLKPVHRRILYAMWQMGLKHTAKFRKSAAITGEVLGKYHPHGDTAVYDAMVRMAQDFSFRHPLVHGQGNMGCFTKDTKIKLTDGRDLSFEELAEEYNEGKKNYTFTVNSNGRIAIAEIKHPRMTIPNAELLQVTLDNGAKIRCTPNHLFMLRDGSYKEAQNLQAGESLMPLYERVSTNEDRLKREGYALVYQNALHEWVPVHHLADNYNLTRHIYKKENGRVRHHKDFNKQNNNPDNIARVHWGEHWKIHYEQASNQHKNPEYRAKLAAGRNAYWSNPETKAYRSQKLSDRNRLAWQNPLYREKMRGTLSRVNKEYIQKHPERRLEYAITGSQNMKRMWQDPKYRALFHEKIVAANKKRVTNNTGKLKFLTICRAVLGKYRQISKEYYEDLRNQLYGYGCATTWETGIKEYYQNNPDLVLHELNKNHKVLGIIPLSSREDVYDLTIDDSHNFALSAGVFVHNSLDGDNAAAMRYTEAKLMPLAEELLKDIERNTVDFVPNYDGVHHEPTVLPASFPNLLVNGTVGIAVGMATNIPPHNLGELIDATVHIIDNPDAAVIDLLEYVQGPDFPTGGIIYSKKDIEAAYSTGRGGITVRAETEIVEDKSGFRIIVTEIPYQVNKASLVEKIADLVKDKKIEDIKDLRDESSKGKVRIVIELKKDAYPRKVLNNLFKMTQLQETFHFNTLALVDGIQPRVLNLKMMLEEFIKHREVVVKRRTEFDLDKAKARAHILEGLKKAIDKIDAVIATIKKSKDRDQAKVNLMDKFRFTEPQAVAILEMRLQNLANLERQKVDDELKEKLALIKELESLLASRKKMLGIIKDELLEIKKNYANERRTKVVARGVKDFSIEDLVPNEQVIVMMTKDGYLKRLPPDT
;
A
#
# COMPACT_ATOMS: atom_id res chain seq x y z
N MET A 1 4.08 -48.13 51.60
CA MET A 1 2.65 -48.44 51.81
C MET A 1 1.88 -47.15 52.06
N ALA A 2 1.13 -46.70 51.07
CA ALA A 2 -0.06 -45.85 51.19
C ALA A 2 -0.76 -45.92 49.82
N LYS A 3 -1.98 -46.45 49.78
CA LYS A 3 -2.78 -46.60 48.56
C LYS A 3 -3.36 -45.23 48.15
N PRO A 4 -3.53 -44.91 46.86
CA PRO A 4 -4.31 -43.76 46.43
C PRO A 4 -5.81 -44.06 46.52
N GLU A 5 -6.58 -43.10 47.02
CA GLU A 5 -8.04 -43.15 47.12
C GLU A 5 -8.71 -43.08 45.73
N GLU A 6 -9.66 -43.98 45.49
CA GLU A 6 -10.56 -43.98 44.33
C GLU A 6 -11.57 -42.83 44.44
N GLN A 7 -11.55 -41.90 43.48
CA GLN A 7 -12.64 -40.95 43.27
C GLN A 7 -13.78 -41.64 42.51
N LYS A 8 -14.90 -41.87 43.20
CA LYS A 8 -16.17 -42.34 42.61
C LYS A 8 -16.67 -41.35 41.56
N GLN A 9 -16.84 -41.83 40.32
CA GLN A 9 -17.63 -41.15 39.29
C GLN A 9 -19.10 -41.08 39.75
N GLN A 10 -19.65 -39.87 39.84
CA GLN A 10 -21.10 -39.67 39.93
C GLN A 10 -21.70 -39.85 38.54
N GLU A 11 -22.50 -40.91 38.37
CA GLU A 11 -23.40 -41.05 37.22
C GLU A 11 -24.44 -39.92 37.24
N ILE A 12 -24.55 -39.20 36.14
CA ILE A 12 -25.55 -38.14 35.93
C ILE A 12 -26.74 -38.81 35.23
N GLU A 13 -27.87 -38.93 35.94
CA GLU A 13 -29.14 -39.34 35.34
C GLU A 13 -29.67 -38.25 34.39
N PRO A 14 -30.29 -38.61 33.25
CA PRO A 14 -30.82 -37.65 32.29
C PRO A 14 -32.10 -36.99 32.82
N ILE A 15 -32.07 -35.67 32.96
CA ILE A 15 -33.24 -34.85 33.32
C ILE A 15 -34.12 -34.68 32.07
N ALA A 16 -35.39 -35.08 32.18
CA ALA A 16 -36.41 -34.94 31.12
C ALA A 16 -36.67 -33.47 30.73
N PRO A 17 -37.08 -33.18 29.48
CA PRO A 17 -37.22 -31.80 29.00
C PRO A 17 -38.40 -31.10 29.68
N SER A 18 -38.11 -30.11 30.52
CA SER A 18 -39.11 -29.21 31.09
C SER A 18 -39.52 -28.15 30.06
N GLY A 19 -40.82 -28.00 29.82
CA GLY A 19 -41.38 -27.01 28.90
C GLY A 19 -41.02 -25.55 29.25
N ALA A 20 -41.15 -24.67 28.24
CA ALA A 20 -40.87 -23.25 28.36
C ALA A 20 -41.62 -22.60 29.53
N GLY A 21 -40.90 -21.93 30.43
CA GLY A 21 -41.46 -21.17 31.56
C GLY A 21 -41.12 -21.69 32.97
N VAL A 22 -40.37 -22.79 33.10
CA VAL A 22 -39.94 -23.31 34.42
C VAL A 22 -38.61 -22.67 34.84
N ILE A 23 -38.61 -21.97 35.97
CA ILE A 23 -37.39 -21.45 36.60
C ILE A 23 -36.72 -22.60 37.36
N ALA A 24 -35.73 -23.23 36.74
CA ALA A 24 -34.90 -24.25 37.39
C ALA A 24 -33.65 -23.60 38.01
N PRO A 25 -33.30 -23.90 39.28
CA PRO A 25 -32.04 -23.45 39.86
C PRO A 25 -30.87 -24.13 39.12
N ARG A 26 -30.01 -23.33 38.48
CA ARG A 26 -28.84 -23.81 37.73
C ARG A 26 -27.57 -23.18 38.30
N SER A 27 -26.51 -23.98 38.43
CA SER A 27 -25.19 -23.49 38.86
C SER A 27 -24.65 -22.50 37.82
N ILE A 28 -24.16 -21.34 38.29
CA ILE A 28 -23.52 -20.32 37.43
C ILE A 28 -22.36 -20.93 36.64
N VAL A 29 -21.59 -21.84 37.25
CA VAL A 29 -20.44 -22.47 36.58
C VAL A 29 -20.89 -23.36 35.43
N THR A 30 -21.95 -24.15 35.63
CA THR A 30 -22.52 -25.01 34.59
C THR A 30 -23.17 -24.17 33.49
N GLU A 31 -23.96 -23.16 33.84
CA GLU A 31 -24.57 -22.24 32.88
C GLU A 31 -23.52 -21.49 32.05
N MET A 32 -22.49 -20.93 32.69
CA MET A 32 -21.40 -20.25 31.98
C MET A 32 -20.63 -21.20 31.07
N ARG A 33 -20.38 -22.45 31.48
CA ARG A 33 -19.71 -23.45 30.67
C ARG A 33 -20.56 -23.81 29.45
N ASP A 34 -21.84 -24.12 29.65
CA ASP A 34 -22.75 -24.51 28.57
C ASP A 34 -22.97 -23.34 27.60
N SER A 35 -23.28 -22.15 28.12
CA SER A 35 -23.39 -20.91 27.32
C SER A 35 -22.10 -20.57 26.58
N TYR A 36 -20.92 -20.79 27.19
CA TYR A 36 -19.64 -20.58 26.51
C TYR A 36 -19.41 -21.61 25.40
N LEU A 37 -19.74 -22.89 25.63
CA LEU A 37 -19.61 -23.95 24.63
C LEU A 37 -20.58 -23.72 23.46
N ASP A 38 -21.82 -23.33 23.74
CA ASP A 38 -22.82 -23.01 22.72
C ASP A 38 -22.43 -21.77 21.92
N TYR A 39 -21.93 -20.72 22.60
CA TYR A 39 -21.38 -19.55 21.93
C TYR A 39 -20.16 -19.92 21.09
N ALA A 40 -19.21 -20.69 21.62
CA ALA A 40 -18.02 -21.12 20.91
C ALA A 40 -18.37 -21.94 19.67
N MET A 41 -19.27 -22.93 19.79
CA MET A 41 -19.76 -23.75 18.68
C MET A 41 -20.48 -22.92 17.64
N SER A 42 -21.36 -21.99 18.04
CA SER A 42 -22.03 -21.10 17.09
C SER A 42 -21.04 -20.22 16.33
N VAL A 43 -19.98 -19.71 16.99
CA VAL A 43 -18.92 -18.91 16.33
C VAL A 43 -18.07 -19.78 15.39
N ILE A 44 -17.73 -21.00 15.81
CA ILE A 44 -16.95 -21.95 15.01
C ILE A 44 -17.67 -22.27 13.70
N VAL A 45 -18.95 -22.67 13.80
CA VAL A 45 -19.79 -23.05 12.65
C VAL A 45 -20.13 -21.85 11.78
N ALA A 46 -20.46 -20.70 12.37
CA ALA A 46 -20.92 -19.54 11.62
C ALA A 46 -19.81 -18.70 10.98
N ARG A 47 -18.54 -18.85 11.38
CA ARG A 47 -17.47 -17.93 10.93
C ARG A 47 -16.10 -18.55 10.68
N ALA A 48 -15.68 -19.56 11.45
CA ALA A 48 -14.25 -19.82 11.60
C ALA A 48 -13.72 -20.97 10.73
N LEU A 49 -14.43 -22.08 10.63
CA LEU A 49 -14.00 -23.27 9.91
C LEU A 49 -14.69 -23.39 8.54
N PRO A 50 -14.00 -23.95 7.52
CA PRO A 50 -14.63 -24.32 6.26
C PRO A 50 -15.53 -25.56 6.44
N ASP A 51 -16.52 -25.72 5.57
CA ASP A 51 -17.20 -27.02 5.39
C ASP A 51 -16.43 -27.87 4.38
N VAL A 52 -16.29 -29.16 4.64
CA VAL A 52 -15.56 -30.08 3.76
C VAL A 52 -16.17 -30.19 2.37
N ARG A 53 -17.50 -30.00 2.27
CA ARG A 53 -18.27 -30.22 1.03
C ARG A 53 -17.93 -29.25 -0.09
N ASP A 54 -17.73 -27.97 0.24
CA ASP A 54 -17.38 -26.92 -0.74
C ASP A 54 -16.07 -26.18 -0.42
N GLY A 55 -15.48 -26.43 0.74
CA GLY A 55 -14.23 -25.83 1.17
C GLY A 55 -14.30 -24.34 1.53
N LEU A 56 -15.50 -23.77 1.64
CA LEU A 56 -15.69 -22.35 1.87
C LEU A 56 -16.09 -22.06 3.32
N LYS A 57 -15.74 -20.86 3.78
CA LYS A 57 -16.31 -20.29 5.00
C LYS A 57 -17.64 -19.63 4.66
N PRO A 58 -18.56 -19.43 5.63
CA PRO A 58 -19.86 -18.80 5.38
C PRO A 58 -19.75 -17.44 4.66
N VAL A 59 -18.78 -16.60 5.03
CA VAL A 59 -18.56 -15.31 4.34
C VAL A 59 -18.19 -15.46 2.87
N HIS A 60 -17.38 -16.47 2.51
CA HIS A 60 -17.02 -16.72 1.11
C HIS A 60 -18.24 -17.17 0.29
N ARG A 61 -19.08 -18.06 0.83
CA ARG A 61 -20.32 -18.50 0.17
C ARG A 61 -21.25 -17.33 -0.11
N ARG A 62 -21.47 -16.47 0.88
CA ARG A 62 -22.32 -15.28 0.76
C ARG A 62 -21.84 -14.34 -0.33
N ILE A 63 -20.52 -14.09 -0.41
CA ILE A 63 -19.93 -13.25 -1.46
C ILE A 63 -20.16 -13.87 -2.85
N LEU A 64 -19.80 -15.14 -3.05
CA LEU A 64 -19.94 -15.80 -4.35
C LEU A 64 -21.40 -15.90 -4.79
N TYR A 65 -22.30 -16.25 -3.86
CA TYR A 65 -23.73 -16.34 -4.12
C TYR A 65 -24.36 -14.98 -4.43
N ALA A 66 -24.01 -13.93 -3.69
CA ALA A 66 -24.47 -12.57 -3.99
C ALA A 66 -23.98 -12.10 -5.37
N MET A 67 -22.70 -12.32 -5.70
CA MET A 67 -22.16 -11.99 -7.02
C MET A 67 -22.89 -12.75 -8.14
N TRP A 68 -23.22 -14.02 -7.92
CA TRP A 68 -23.99 -14.83 -8.87
C TRP A 68 -25.41 -14.31 -9.07
N GLN A 69 -26.13 -13.99 -7.97
CA GLN A 69 -27.47 -13.41 -8.04
C GLN A 69 -27.49 -12.04 -8.74
N MET A 70 -26.43 -11.25 -8.56
CA MET A 70 -26.24 -9.98 -9.27
C MET A 70 -25.88 -10.15 -10.76
N GLY A 71 -25.69 -11.39 -11.23
CA GLY A 71 -25.31 -11.70 -12.60
C GLY A 71 -23.85 -11.36 -12.94
N LEU A 72 -22.97 -11.25 -11.94
CA LEU A 72 -21.56 -10.89 -12.10
C LEU A 72 -20.69 -12.08 -12.54
N LYS A 73 -21.12 -12.76 -13.60
CA LYS A 73 -20.39 -13.83 -14.28
C LYS A 73 -19.03 -13.33 -14.79
N HIS A 74 -18.12 -14.24 -15.13
CA HIS A 74 -16.80 -13.93 -15.67
C HIS A 74 -16.85 -13.13 -16.97
N THR A 75 -17.90 -13.30 -17.78
CA THR A 75 -18.16 -12.52 -19.00
C THR A 75 -18.81 -11.16 -18.73
N ALA A 76 -19.33 -10.92 -17.53
CA ALA A 76 -19.98 -9.67 -17.19
C ALA A 76 -18.98 -8.51 -17.10
N LYS A 77 -19.51 -7.28 -17.15
CA LYS A 77 -18.76 -6.08 -16.82
C LYS A 77 -18.44 -6.08 -15.33
N PHE A 78 -17.28 -5.55 -14.96
CA PHE A 78 -16.91 -5.35 -13.58
C PHE A 78 -17.93 -4.44 -12.87
N ARG A 79 -18.17 -4.71 -11.59
CA ARG A 79 -19.08 -3.95 -10.74
C ARG A 79 -18.33 -3.46 -9.51
N LYS A 80 -18.61 -2.25 -9.05
CA LYS A 80 -17.99 -1.68 -7.83
C LYS A 80 -18.07 -2.68 -6.67
N SER A 81 -16.94 -2.94 -6.02
CA SER A 81 -16.86 -3.83 -4.86
C SER A 81 -17.77 -3.35 -3.74
N ALA A 82 -17.97 -2.04 -3.57
CA ALA A 82 -18.93 -1.48 -2.63
C ALA A 82 -20.39 -1.92 -2.91
N ALA A 83 -20.77 -2.11 -4.18
CA ALA A 83 -22.09 -2.61 -4.52
C ALA A 83 -22.23 -4.09 -4.14
N ILE A 84 -21.18 -4.89 -4.34
CA ILE A 84 -21.16 -6.31 -3.97
C ILE A 84 -21.17 -6.46 -2.45
N THR A 85 -20.31 -5.73 -1.74
CA THR A 85 -20.30 -5.71 -0.27
C THR A 85 -21.64 -5.24 0.28
N GLY A 86 -22.23 -4.18 -0.30
CA GLY A 86 -23.55 -3.69 0.08
C GLY A 86 -24.66 -4.73 -0.11
N GLU A 87 -24.63 -5.49 -1.20
CA GLU A 87 -25.57 -6.59 -1.45
C GLU A 87 -25.43 -7.70 -0.39
N VAL A 88 -24.19 -8.09 -0.08
CA VAL A 88 -23.91 -9.12 0.93
C VAL A 88 -24.37 -8.67 2.32
N LEU A 89 -24.12 -7.42 2.71
CA LEU A 89 -24.57 -6.87 3.99
C LEU A 89 -26.09 -6.74 4.06
N GLY A 90 -26.70 -6.20 3.00
CA GLY A 90 -28.14 -5.97 2.93
C GLY A 90 -28.94 -7.25 3.01
N LYS A 91 -28.41 -8.38 2.51
CA LYS A 91 -29.16 -9.64 2.41
C LYS A 91 -28.66 -10.79 3.29
N TYR A 92 -27.37 -10.89 3.58
CA TYR A 92 -26.80 -12.14 4.08
C TYR A 92 -25.89 -11.99 5.30
N HIS A 93 -25.25 -10.83 5.50
CA HIS A 93 -24.18 -10.68 6.47
C HIS A 93 -24.50 -9.62 7.55
N PRO A 94 -24.62 -10.00 8.84
CA PRO A 94 -25.05 -9.10 9.90
C PRO A 94 -23.92 -8.28 10.57
N HIS A 95 -22.72 -8.27 9.99
CA HIS A 95 -21.53 -7.63 10.58
C HIS A 95 -20.92 -6.58 9.66
N GLY A 96 -19.81 -5.95 10.07
CA GLY A 96 -19.18 -4.85 9.33
C GLY A 96 -18.72 -5.21 7.91
N ASP A 97 -18.75 -4.20 7.04
CA ASP A 97 -18.35 -4.24 5.63
C ASP A 97 -16.92 -4.72 5.40
N THR A 98 -16.02 -4.40 6.33
CA THR A 98 -14.58 -4.67 6.23
C THR A 98 -14.31 -6.17 6.13
N ALA A 99 -15.00 -7.00 6.91
CA ALA A 99 -14.79 -8.45 6.88
C ALA A 99 -15.19 -9.09 5.53
N VAL A 100 -16.25 -8.59 4.92
CA VAL A 100 -16.72 -9.03 3.60
C VAL A 100 -15.74 -8.57 2.52
N TYR A 101 -15.32 -7.30 2.59
CA TYR A 101 -14.42 -6.73 1.61
C TYR A 101 -13.04 -7.39 1.62
N ASP A 102 -12.44 -7.58 2.79
CA ASP A 102 -11.13 -8.23 2.93
C ASP A 102 -11.16 -9.67 2.44
N ALA A 103 -12.26 -10.40 2.70
CA ALA A 103 -12.45 -11.74 2.18
C ALA A 103 -12.53 -11.75 0.64
N MET A 104 -13.26 -10.79 0.04
CA MET A 104 -13.33 -10.63 -1.42
C MET A 104 -11.97 -10.27 -2.03
N VAL A 105 -11.21 -9.38 -1.40
CA VAL A 105 -9.85 -9.00 -1.81
C VAL A 105 -8.93 -10.21 -1.80
N ARG A 106 -8.94 -11.01 -0.72
CA ARG A 106 -8.13 -12.23 -0.64
C ARG A 106 -8.47 -13.26 -1.72
N MET A 107 -9.75 -13.40 -2.06
CA MET A 107 -10.21 -14.27 -3.15
C MET A 107 -9.79 -13.77 -4.54
N ALA A 108 -9.34 -12.51 -4.66
CA ALA A 108 -8.86 -11.91 -5.89
C ALA A 108 -7.32 -11.87 -6.02
N GLN A 109 -6.58 -12.21 -4.96
CA GLN A 109 -5.12 -12.18 -4.94
C GLN A 109 -4.52 -13.52 -5.36
N ASP A 110 -3.70 -13.49 -6.41
CA ASP A 110 -3.04 -14.65 -7.03
C ASP A 110 -1.86 -15.23 -6.23
N PHE A 111 -1.38 -14.51 -5.21
CA PHE A 111 -0.42 -14.99 -4.20
C PHE A 111 -1.11 -15.57 -2.95
N SER A 112 -2.42 -15.34 -2.79
CA SER A 112 -3.22 -15.84 -1.66
C SER A 112 -3.90 -17.16 -2.02
N PHE A 113 -4.62 -17.17 -3.15
CA PHE A 113 -5.33 -18.32 -3.69
C PHE A 113 -4.56 -18.91 -4.87
N ARG A 114 -4.46 -20.24 -4.94
CA ARG A 114 -3.86 -20.92 -6.10
C ARG A 114 -4.70 -20.73 -7.36
N HIS A 115 -6.02 -20.69 -7.20
CA HIS A 115 -7.01 -20.33 -8.18
C HIS A 115 -7.94 -19.24 -7.61
N PRO A 116 -7.70 -17.96 -7.92
CA PRO A 116 -8.57 -16.87 -7.50
C PRO A 116 -10.02 -17.14 -7.88
N LEU A 117 -10.95 -16.86 -6.95
CA LEU A 117 -12.38 -17.04 -7.17
C LEU A 117 -13.06 -15.74 -7.62
N VAL A 118 -12.43 -14.61 -7.32
CA VAL A 118 -12.91 -13.27 -7.68
C VAL A 118 -11.89 -12.63 -8.62
N HIS A 119 -12.37 -12.03 -9.70
CA HIS A 119 -11.56 -11.17 -10.55
C HIS A 119 -11.76 -9.74 -10.03
N GLY A 120 -10.76 -9.22 -9.31
CA GLY A 120 -10.74 -7.85 -8.84
C GLY A 120 -9.97 -6.93 -9.82
N GLN A 121 -10.47 -5.72 -10.01
CA GLN A 121 -9.73 -4.61 -10.61
C GLN A 121 -9.90 -3.37 -9.73
N GLY A 122 -8.92 -2.49 -9.69
CA GLY A 122 -8.93 -1.36 -8.77
C GLY A 122 -7.97 -0.29 -9.21
N ASN A 123 -8.48 0.93 -9.29
CA ASN A 123 -7.85 2.07 -9.95
C ASN A 123 -6.65 2.55 -9.11
N MET A 124 -5.43 2.47 -9.66
CA MET A 124 -4.25 3.14 -9.10
C MET A 124 -4.32 4.58 -9.58
N GLY A 125 -4.52 5.55 -8.68
CA GLY A 125 -4.76 6.92 -9.09
C GLY A 125 -3.53 7.53 -9.78
N CYS A 126 -3.69 8.19 -10.93
CA CYS A 126 -2.59 8.65 -11.78
C CYS A 126 -2.84 10.07 -12.34
N PHE A 127 -1.79 10.71 -12.88
CA PHE A 127 -1.82 12.09 -13.39
C PHE A 127 -1.71 12.16 -14.92
N THR A 128 -2.17 13.24 -15.54
CA THR A 128 -1.90 13.47 -16.97
C THR A 128 -0.41 13.72 -17.24
N LYS A 129 0.04 13.38 -18.44
CA LYS A 129 1.46 13.42 -18.83
C LYS A 129 2.16 14.78 -18.64
N ASP A 130 1.42 15.87 -18.74
CA ASP A 130 1.89 17.26 -18.59
C ASP A 130 2.02 17.72 -17.14
N THR A 131 1.58 16.91 -16.17
CA THR A 131 1.67 17.24 -14.74
C THR A 131 3.14 17.30 -14.32
N LYS A 132 3.55 18.44 -13.76
CA LYS A 132 4.94 18.72 -13.38
C LYS A 132 5.26 18.36 -11.94
N ILE A 133 6.42 17.76 -11.76
CA ILE A 133 6.98 17.33 -10.47
C ILE A 133 8.10 18.27 -10.06
N LYS A 134 8.13 18.60 -8.77
CA LYS A 134 9.14 19.50 -8.22
C LYS A 134 10.46 18.75 -8.01
N LEU A 135 11.53 19.15 -8.70
CA LEU A 135 12.85 18.54 -8.55
C LEU A 135 13.76 19.35 -7.62
N THR A 136 14.67 18.63 -6.97
CA THR A 136 15.63 19.20 -6.00
C THR A 136 16.80 19.94 -6.66
N ASP A 137 16.99 19.78 -7.97
CA ASP A 137 17.99 20.50 -8.78
C ASP A 137 17.49 21.88 -9.26
N GLY A 138 16.25 22.24 -8.92
CA GLY A 138 15.60 23.50 -9.28
C GLY A 138 14.77 23.44 -10.57
N ARG A 139 14.77 22.32 -11.29
CA ARG A 139 13.93 22.11 -12.47
C ARG A 139 12.52 21.63 -12.08
N ASP A 140 11.58 21.81 -13.00
CA ASP A 140 10.19 21.33 -12.91
C ASP A 140 9.90 20.54 -14.20
N LEU A 141 9.90 19.20 -14.10
CA LEU A 141 9.70 18.32 -15.25
C LEU A 141 8.33 17.65 -15.21
N SER A 142 7.71 17.49 -16.38
CA SER A 142 6.50 16.71 -16.58
C SER A 142 6.75 15.20 -16.45
N PHE A 143 5.70 14.40 -16.29
CA PHE A 143 5.83 12.94 -16.30
C PHE A 143 6.40 12.40 -17.62
N GLU A 144 6.09 13.04 -18.74
CA GLU A 144 6.64 12.72 -20.07
C GLU A 144 8.16 12.94 -20.10
N GLU A 145 8.63 14.14 -19.73
CA GLU A 145 10.06 14.48 -19.67
C GLU A 145 10.82 13.61 -18.64
N LEU A 146 10.19 13.27 -17.51
CA LEU A 146 10.79 12.38 -16.51
C LEU A 146 10.93 10.95 -17.00
N ALA A 147 9.96 10.43 -17.75
CA ALA A 147 10.04 9.12 -18.36
C ALA A 147 11.16 9.05 -19.41
N GLU A 148 11.32 10.10 -20.22
CA GLU A 148 12.42 10.24 -21.17
C GLU A 148 13.78 10.24 -20.46
N GLU A 149 13.97 11.13 -19.48
CA GLU A 149 15.24 11.20 -18.73
C GLU A 149 15.56 9.89 -17.99
N TYR A 150 14.54 9.21 -17.46
CA TYR A 150 14.72 7.91 -16.79
C TYR A 150 15.16 6.81 -17.78
N ASN A 151 14.60 6.79 -18.99
CA ASN A 151 14.99 5.85 -20.04
C ASN A 151 16.43 6.09 -20.55
N GLU A 152 16.91 7.33 -20.47
CA GLU A 152 18.31 7.69 -20.73
C GLU A 152 19.26 7.31 -19.57
N GLY A 153 18.73 6.77 -18.47
CA GLY A 153 19.49 6.36 -17.30
C GLY A 153 19.81 7.51 -16.33
N LYS A 154 19.16 8.67 -16.47
CA LYS A 154 19.37 9.83 -15.59
C LYS A 154 18.55 9.70 -14.32
N LYS A 155 19.20 9.92 -13.17
CA LYS A 155 18.56 9.92 -11.85
C LYS A 155 17.99 11.29 -11.51
N ASN A 156 16.71 11.31 -11.16
CA ASN A 156 15.99 12.51 -10.75
C ASN A 156 15.49 12.38 -9.30
N TYR A 157 15.45 13.49 -8.57
CA TYR A 157 15.14 13.50 -7.14
C TYR A 157 14.10 14.58 -6.81
N THR A 158 13.09 14.22 -6.01
CA THR A 158 11.99 15.10 -5.58
C THR A 158 11.91 15.21 -4.07
N PHE A 159 10.98 16.02 -3.58
CA PHE A 159 10.65 16.15 -2.16
C PHE A 159 9.59 15.14 -1.76
N THR A 160 9.71 14.57 -0.57
CA THR A 160 8.74 13.64 0.03
C THR A 160 8.51 13.99 1.51
N VAL A 161 7.41 13.53 2.10
CA VAL A 161 7.14 13.59 3.54
C VAL A 161 7.39 12.21 4.14
N ASN A 162 8.30 12.09 5.10
CA ASN A 162 8.58 10.82 5.78
C ASN A 162 7.55 10.50 6.87
N SER A 163 7.66 9.31 7.48
CA SER A 163 6.78 8.83 8.57
C SER A 163 6.70 9.75 9.80
N ASN A 164 7.66 10.65 9.99
CA ASN A 164 7.67 11.64 11.07
C ASN A 164 7.04 12.98 10.66
N GLY A 165 6.40 13.06 9.49
CA GLY A 165 5.80 14.30 8.95
C GLY A 165 6.84 15.35 8.51
N ARG A 166 8.10 14.95 8.31
CA ARG A 166 9.19 15.86 7.89
C ARG A 166 9.45 15.73 6.40
N ILE A 167 9.69 16.86 5.76
CA ILE A 167 10.08 16.92 4.35
C ILE A 167 11.52 16.39 4.20
N ALA A 168 11.70 15.43 3.30
CA ALA A 168 12.96 14.81 2.94
C ALA A 168 13.12 14.83 1.40
N ILE A 169 14.26 14.31 0.93
CA ILE A 169 14.52 14.09 -0.50
C ILE A 169 14.35 12.60 -0.79
N ALA A 170 13.80 12.27 -1.96
CA ALA A 170 13.72 10.89 -2.45
C ALA A 170 14.06 10.82 -3.94
N GLU A 171 14.59 9.66 -4.37
CA GLU A 171 14.84 9.34 -5.77
C GLU A 171 13.53 8.97 -6.46
N ILE A 172 13.30 9.52 -7.64
CA ILE A 172 12.18 9.16 -8.51
C ILE A 172 12.55 7.86 -9.24
N LYS A 173 11.73 6.82 -9.10
CA LYS A 173 11.88 5.55 -9.80
C LYS A 173 10.70 5.29 -10.73
N HIS A 174 10.95 4.57 -11.82
CA HIS A 174 9.93 4.06 -12.75
C HIS A 174 8.80 5.05 -13.17
N PRO A 175 9.10 6.31 -13.55
CA PRO A 175 8.10 7.19 -14.15
C PRO A 175 7.58 6.58 -15.46
N ARG A 176 6.28 6.28 -15.54
CA ARG A 176 5.70 5.56 -16.67
C ARG A 176 4.20 5.83 -16.82
N MET A 177 3.69 5.55 -18.02
CA MET A 177 2.25 5.43 -18.26
C MET A 177 1.72 4.21 -17.49
N THR A 178 0.60 4.40 -16.81
CA THR A 178 -0.03 3.38 -15.96
C THR A 178 -1.40 2.96 -16.48
N ILE A 179 -2.24 3.91 -16.89
CA ILE A 179 -3.59 3.65 -17.39
C ILE A 179 -3.80 4.42 -18.70
N PRO A 180 -4.10 3.73 -19.82
CA PRO A 180 -4.48 4.40 -21.04
C PRO A 180 -5.94 4.89 -20.97
N ASN A 181 -6.24 6.03 -21.59
CA ASN A 181 -7.60 6.54 -21.79
C ASN A 181 -8.45 6.61 -20.49
N ALA A 182 -7.89 7.18 -19.42
CA ALA A 182 -8.53 7.26 -18.10
C ALA A 182 -9.50 8.44 -17.99
N GLU A 183 -10.51 8.32 -17.13
CA GLU A 183 -11.37 9.45 -16.76
C GLU A 183 -10.59 10.45 -15.91
N LEU A 184 -10.83 11.74 -16.16
CA LEU A 184 -10.07 12.81 -15.55
C LEU A 184 -10.96 13.74 -14.71
N LEU A 185 -10.31 14.31 -13.72
CA LEU A 185 -10.83 15.32 -12.83
C LEU A 185 -9.76 16.39 -12.63
N GLN A 186 -10.18 17.65 -12.70
CA GLN A 186 -9.31 18.80 -12.49
C GLN A 186 -9.50 19.36 -11.08
N VAL A 187 -8.46 19.29 -10.26
CA VAL A 187 -8.37 19.97 -8.97
C VAL A 187 -7.75 21.34 -9.21
N THR A 188 -8.48 22.40 -8.86
CA THR A 188 -7.98 23.78 -8.93
C THR A 188 -7.61 24.24 -7.53
N LEU A 189 -6.39 24.71 -7.36
CA LEU A 189 -5.89 25.25 -6.08
C LEU A 189 -6.00 26.78 -6.06
N ASP A 190 -5.97 27.35 -4.86
CA ASP A 190 -6.09 28.78 -4.61
C ASP A 190 -4.91 29.63 -5.10
N ASN A 191 -3.76 29.00 -5.32
CA ASN A 191 -2.63 29.59 -6.05
C ASN A 191 -2.83 29.63 -7.59
N GLY A 192 -3.97 29.16 -8.09
CA GLY A 192 -4.30 29.09 -9.51
C GLY A 192 -3.78 27.84 -10.24
N ALA A 193 -3.08 26.94 -9.55
CA ALA A 193 -2.61 25.69 -10.14
C ALA A 193 -3.78 24.75 -10.46
N LYS A 194 -3.70 24.08 -11.60
CA LYS A 194 -4.70 23.10 -12.07
C LYS A 194 -4.02 21.75 -12.21
N ILE A 195 -4.50 20.76 -11.48
CA ILE A 195 -3.94 19.42 -11.44
C ILE A 195 -4.98 18.48 -12.05
N ARG A 196 -4.63 17.82 -13.16
CA ARG A 196 -5.50 16.87 -13.85
C ARG A 196 -5.08 15.46 -13.47
N CYS A 197 -6.00 14.72 -12.85
CA CYS A 197 -5.73 13.38 -12.33
C CYS A 197 -6.97 12.51 -12.40
N THR A 198 -6.80 11.21 -12.21
CA THR A 198 -7.93 10.30 -12.04
C THR A 198 -8.72 10.64 -10.76
N PRO A 199 -10.06 10.50 -10.75
CA PRO A 199 -10.91 10.84 -9.61
C PRO A 199 -10.47 10.27 -8.25
N ASN A 200 -9.86 9.09 -8.24
CA ASN A 200 -9.43 8.36 -7.04
C ASN A 200 -7.97 8.63 -6.62
N HIS A 201 -7.27 9.59 -7.23
CA HIS A 201 -5.90 9.91 -6.85
C HIS A 201 -5.84 10.57 -5.46
N LEU A 202 -4.90 10.16 -4.60
CA LEU A 202 -4.82 10.60 -3.20
C LEU A 202 -3.95 11.86 -3.05
N PHE A 203 -4.55 12.90 -2.49
CA PHE A 203 -3.89 14.13 -2.07
C PHE A 203 -3.64 14.08 -0.56
N MET A 204 -2.46 14.53 -0.13
CA MET A 204 -2.13 14.65 1.29
C MET A 204 -2.76 15.93 1.86
N LEU A 205 -3.54 15.80 2.92
CA LEU A 205 -4.08 16.91 3.70
C LEU A 205 -3.00 17.45 4.66
N ARG A 206 -3.22 18.67 5.18
CA ARG A 206 -2.26 19.35 6.07
C ARG A 206 -1.95 18.59 7.38
N ASP A 207 -2.85 17.72 7.82
CA ASP A 207 -2.67 16.85 8.99
C ASP A 207 -1.87 15.56 8.68
N GLY A 208 -1.50 15.36 7.41
CA GLY A 208 -0.78 14.18 6.93
C GLY A 208 -1.69 13.02 6.50
N SER A 209 -3.01 13.13 6.68
CA SER A 209 -3.97 12.15 6.16
C SER A 209 -4.14 12.28 4.65
N TYR A 210 -4.68 11.24 3.99
CA TYR A 210 -4.92 11.25 2.55
C TYR A 210 -6.41 11.31 2.22
N LYS A 211 -6.74 12.10 1.19
CA LYS A 211 -8.09 12.20 0.65
C LYS A 211 -8.03 12.22 -0.87
N GLU A 212 -9.01 11.59 -1.50
CA GLU A 212 -9.02 11.47 -2.94
C GLU A 212 -9.52 12.70 -3.66
N ALA A 213 -9.05 12.89 -4.89
CA ALA A 213 -9.34 14.05 -5.73
C ALA A 213 -10.84 14.35 -5.86
N GLN A 214 -11.69 13.33 -6.07
CA GLN A 214 -13.14 13.48 -6.19
C GLN A 214 -13.85 13.83 -4.88
N ASN A 215 -13.24 13.47 -3.75
CA ASN A 215 -13.82 13.67 -2.42
C ASN A 215 -13.30 14.96 -1.77
N LEU A 216 -12.30 15.61 -2.37
CA LEU A 216 -11.84 16.91 -1.92
C LEU A 216 -13.02 17.90 -1.93
N GLN A 217 -13.00 18.87 -1.02
CA GLN A 217 -14.01 19.93 -0.95
C GLN A 217 -13.36 21.30 -1.02
N ALA A 218 -14.09 22.27 -1.58
CA ALA A 218 -13.61 23.64 -1.63
C ALA A 218 -13.30 24.15 -0.21
N GLY A 219 -12.09 24.67 -0.01
CA GLY A 219 -11.58 25.16 1.27
C GLY A 219 -10.71 24.18 2.06
N GLU A 220 -10.71 22.89 1.69
CA GLU A 220 -9.81 21.88 2.28
C GLU A 220 -8.35 22.19 1.95
N SER A 221 -7.49 21.94 2.92
CA SER A 221 -6.11 22.42 2.91
C SER A 221 -5.15 21.26 2.74
N LEU A 222 -4.44 21.26 1.62
CA LEU A 222 -3.48 20.24 1.25
C LEU A 222 -2.12 20.51 1.90
N MET A 223 -1.32 19.46 2.07
CA MET A 223 0.05 19.54 2.59
C MET A 223 0.92 20.36 1.63
N PRO A 224 1.45 21.52 2.06
CA PRO A 224 2.18 22.41 1.18
C PRO A 224 3.69 22.12 1.17
N LEU A 225 4.33 22.34 0.02
CA LEU A 225 5.77 22.49 -0.12
C LEU A 225 6.12 23.98 -0.21
N TYR A 226 6.64 24.56 0.87
CA TYR A 226 7.08 25.96 0.87
C TYR A 226 8.60 26.07 0.66
N GLU A 227 8.98 26.87 -0.32
CA GLU A 227 10.38 27.12 -0.68
C GLU A 227 10.70 28.62 -0.71
N ARG A 228 11.92 28.98 -0.30
CA ARG A 228 12.48 30.32 -0.52
C ARG A 228 14.01 30.27 -0.60
N VAL A 229 14.62 31.38 -1.01
CA VAL A 229 16.07 31.51 -1.04
C VAL A 229 16.57 32.13 0.27
N SER A 230 17.70 31.66 0.77
CA SER A 230 18.31 32.15 1.99
C SER A 230 18.85 33.57 1.84
N THR A 231 18.71 34.36 2.90
CA THR A 231 19.26 35.71 3.04
C THR A 231 20.38 35.73 4.10
N ASN A 232 21.08 36.84 4.24
CA ASN A 232 22.12 36.99 5.28
C ASN A 232 21.56 37.03 6.71
N GLU A 233 20.25 37.17 6.87
CA GLU A 233 19.55 37.17 8.16
C GLU A 233 19.17 35.77 8.64
N ASP A 234 19.19 34.78 7.74
CA ASP A 234 18.89 33.38 8.06
C ASP A 234 19.96 32.72 8.92
N ARG A 235 19.61 31.59 9.56
CA ARG A 235 20.52 30.78 10.38
C ARG A 235 21.84 30.43 9.68
N LEU A 236 21.82 30.28 8.35
CA LEU A 236 23.00 30.03 7.52
C LEU A 236 23.97 31.22 7.41
N LYS A 237 23.50 32.45 7.64
CA LYS A 237 24.21 33.72 7.43
C LYS A 237 24.88 33.81 6.05
N ARG A 238 24.20 33.27 5.03
CA ARG A 238 24.69 33.19 3.65
C ARG A 238 23.53 33.32 2.68
N GLU A 239 23.69 34.17 1.67
CA GLU A 239 22.72 34.36 0.61
C GLU A 239 22.80 33.27 -0.49
N GLY A 240 21.64 32.95 -1.05
CA GLY A 240 21.51 32.21 -2.31
C GLY A 240 21.30 30.70 -2.21
N TYR A 241 21.08 30.12 -1.02
CA TYR A 241 20.76 28.70 -0.85
C TYR A 241 19.26 28.46 -0.86
N ALA A 242 18.80 27.38 -1.49
CA ALA A 242 17.40 26.97 -1.40
C ALA A 242 17.07 26.49 0.03
N LEU A 243 15.96 26.99 0.58
CA LEU A 243 15.38 26.62 1.86
C LEU A 243 14.00 26.02 1.63
N VAL A 244 13.67 24.97 2.39
CA VAL A 244 12.33 24.39 2.46
C VAL A 244 11.81 24.50 3.89
N TYR A 245 10.52 24.81 4.04
CA TYR A 245 9.90 24.92 5.36
C TYR A 245 9.47 23.55 5.87
N GLN A 246 9.98 23.14 7.02
CA GLN A 246 9.57 21.91 7.69
C GLN A 246 8.24 22.12 8.41
N ASN A 247 7.13 21.70 7.81
CA ASN A 247 5.78 21.89 8.35
C ASN A 247 5.63 21.38 9.79
N ALA A 248 6.23 20.23 10.12
CA ALA A 248 6.20 19.64 11.46
C ALA A 248 7.12 20.32 12.50
N LEU A 249 8.19 21.00 12.07
CA LEU A 249 9.17 21.64 12.97
C LEU A 249 9.03 23.17 13.03
N HIS A 250 8.21 23.75 12.14
CA HIS A 250 8.03 25.19 11.99
C HIS A 250 9.35 25.95 11.77
N GLU A 251 10.28 25.37 11.02
CA GLU A 251 11.58 25.99 10.72
C GLU A 251 11.97 25.86 9.24
N TRP A 252 12.74 26.84 8.75
CA TRP A 252 13.35 26.79 7.42
C TRP A 252 14.65 25.98 7.45
N VAL A 253 14.70 24.93 6.64
CA VAL A 253 15.86 24.04 6.54
C VAL A 253 16.48 24.15 5.14
N PRO A 254 17.81 24.25 5.02
CA PRO A 254 18.46 24.29 3.72
C PRO A 254 18.32 22.98 2.96
N VAL A 255 17.94 23.03 1.69
CA VAL A 255 17.70 21.82 0.88
C VAL A 255 18.97 21.00 0.71
N HIS A 256 20.15 21.63 0.55
CA HIS A 256 21.43 20.91 0.54
C HIS A 256 21.74 20.16 1.85
N HIS A 257 21.13 20.52 2.99
CA HIS A 257 21.22 19.72 4.20
C HIS A 257 20.35 18.46 4.11
N LEU A 258 19.19 18.54 3.44
CA LEU A 258 18.35 17.38 3.18
C LEU A 258 19.02 16.42 2.19
N ALA A 259 19.69 16.97 1.16
CA ALA A 259 20.48 16.19 0.20
C ALA A 259 21.71 15.53 0.85
N ASP A 260 22.37 16.25 1.76
CA ASP A 260 23.41 15.66 2.61
C ASP A 260 22.87 14.55 3.51
N ASN A 261 21.70 14.76 4.12
CA ASN A 261 21.06 13.72 4.94
C ASN A 261 20.70 12.48 4.11
N TYR A 262 20.15 12.66 2.91
CA TYR A 262 19.87 11.59 1.95
C TYR A 262 21.12 10.73 1.66
N ASN A 263 22.24 11.40 1.37
CA ASN A 263 23.52 10.72 1.09
C ASN A 263 24.07 9.98 2.32
N LEU A 264 23.92 10.56 3.51
CA LEU A 264 24.33 9.94 4.78
C LEU A 264 23.48 8.71 5.11
N THR A 265 22.16 8.78 4.89
CA THR A 265 21.24 7.65 5.14
C THR A 265 21.47 6.50 4.17
N ARG A 266 21.87 6.77 2.92
CA ARG A 266 22.21 5.75 1.91
C ARG A 266 23.70 5.37 1.90
N HIS A 267 24.47 5.81 2.89
CA HIS A 267 25.90 5.51 3.03
C HIS A 267 26.77 5.86 1.80
N ILE A 268 26.36 6.84 0.98
CA ILE A 268 27.12 7.34 -0.19
C ILE A 268 28.46 7.96 0.28
N TYR A 269 28.43 8.64 1.42
CA TYR A 269 29.61 9.02 2.19
C TYR A 269 29.27 9.04 3.68
N LYS A 270 30.29 9.15 4.54
CA LYS A 270 30.14 9.23 5.99
C LYS A 270 30.38 10.65 6.50
N LYS A 271 29.92 10.94 7.73
CA LYS A 271 30.16 12.24 8.38
C LYS A 271 31.66 12.53 8.60
N GLU A 272 32.49 11.50 8.69
CA GLU A 272 33.95 11.60 8.87
C GLU A 272 34.69 12.15 7.64
N ASN A 273 34.12 12.02 6.43
CA ASN A 273 34.69 12.52 5.19
C ASN A 273 34.80 14.05 5.12
N GLY A 274 34.17 14.78 6.03
CA GLY A 274 34.28 16.23 6.07
C GLY A 274 33.14 16.94 6.81
N ARG A 275 33.49 18.06 7.45
CA ARG A 275 32.50 18.91 8.13
C ARG A 275 31.80 19.89 7.18
N VAL A 276 32.35 20.14 6.00
CA VAL A 276 31.83 21.12 5.04
C VAL A 276 31.00 20.41 3.98
N ARG A 277 29.77 20.87 3.76
CA ARG A 277 28.92 20.47 2.62
C ARG A 277 29.26 21.37 1.45
N HIS A 278 29.59 20.78 0.31
CA HIS A 278 30.02 21.49 -0.88
C HIS A 278 29.21 21.06 -2.10
N HIS A 279 28.69 22.03 -2.85
CA HIS A 279 28.10 21.83 -4.17
C HIS A 279 29.22 21.66 -5.20
N LYS A 280 29.32 20.50 -5.84
CA LYS A 280 30.40 20.19 -6.79
C LYS A 280 30.43 21.17 -7.97
N ASP A 281 29.26 21.61 -8.42
CA ASP A 281 29.08 22.58 -9.51
C ASP A 281 29.07 24.06 -9.06
N PHE A 282 29.25 24.33 -7.77
CA PHE A 282 29.17 25.67 -7.14
C PHE A 282 27.79 26.36 -7.26
N ASN A 283 26.78 25.68 -7.79
CA ASN A 283 25.40 26.17 -7.87
C ASN A 283 24.65 25.83 -6.58
N LYS A 284 24.43 26.85 -5.75
CA LYS A 284 23.76 26.74 -4.44
C LYS A 284 22.29 26.29 -4.51
N GLN A 285 21.68 26.32 -5.70
CA GLN A 285 20.29 25.92 -5.94
C GLN A 285 20.17 24.51 -6.52
N ASN A 286 21.25 23.94 -7.07
CA ASN A 286 21.27 22.56 -7.52
C ASN A 286 21.52 21.64 -6.31
N ASN A 287 20.44 21.21 -5.65
CA ASN A 287 20.51 20.37 -4.47
C ASN A 287 20.27 18.88 -4.79
N ASN A 288 20.53 18.47 -6.04
CA ASN A 288 20.60 17.06 -6.38
C ASN A 288 21.60 16.37 -5.42
N PRO A 289 21.23 15.27 -4.75
CA PRO A 289 22.13 14.53 -3.88
C PRO A 289 23.48 14.20 -4.52
N ASP A 290 23.53 13.92 -5.82
CA ASP A 290 24.77 13.62 -6.55
C ASP A 290 25.70 14.85 -6.68
N ASN A 291 25.17 16.07 -6.54
CA ASN A 291 25.91 17.32 -6.58
C ASN A 291 26.48 17.72 -5.20
N ILE A 292 26.10 17.05 -4.11
CA ILE A 292 26.55 17.38 -2.75
C ILE A 292 27.70 16.47 -2.31
N ALA A 293 28.78 17.06 -1.81
CA ALA A 293 29.92 16.34 -1.23
C ALA A 293 30.26 16.84 0.17
N ARG A 294 30.83 15.96 1.00
CA ARG A 294 31.48 16.34 2.26
C ARG A 294 32.99 16.39 2.09
N VAL A 295 33.59 17.52 2.45
CA VAL A 295 35.04 17.75 2.37
C VAL A 295 35.59 18.34 3.66
N HIS A 296 36.86 18.07 3.96
CA HIS A 296 37.57 18.72 5.06
C HIS A 296 37.83 20.20 4.75
N TRP A 297 38.01 21.01 5.79
CA TRP A 297 38.18 22.47 5.63
C TRP A 297 39.38 22.85 4.75
N GLY A 298 40.51 22.13 4.88
CA GLY A 298 41.70 22.36 4.06
C GLY A 298 41.49 22.06 2.58
N GLU A 299 40.78 20.97 2.28
CA GLU A 299 40.45 20.57 0.91
C GLU A 299 39.42 21.51 0.27
N HIS A 300 38.40 21.91 1.02
CA HIS A 300 37.44 22.93 0.60
C HIS A 300 38.16 24.22 0.18
N TRP A 301 39.13 24.69 0.98
CA TRP A 301 39.89 25.89 0.65
C TRP A 301 40.73 25.71 -0.61
N LYS A 302 41.34 24.54 -0.80
CA LYS A 302 42.09 24.18 -2.01
C LYS A 302 41.22 24.22 -3.26
N ILE A 303 40.00 23.66 -3.20
CA ILE A 303 39.02 23.68 -4.31
C ILE A 303 38.68 25.12 -4.72
N HIS A 304 38.36 26.00 -3.75
CA HIS A 304 38.07 27.42 -4.03
C HIS A 304 39.30 28.19 -4.53
N TYR A 305 40.48 27.89 -4.00
CA TYR A 305 41.73 28.50 -4.45
C TYR A 305 42.06 28.12 -5.89
N GLU A 306 41.95 26.84 -6.26
CA GLU A 306 42.20 26.34 -7.61
C GLU A 306 41.18 26.91 -8.60
N GLN A 307 39.90 26.98 -8.23
CA GLN A 307 38.87 27.63 -9.04
C GLN A 307 39.15 29.12 -9.27
N ALA A 308 39.46 29.87 -8.20
CA ALA A 308 39.80 31.28 -8.31
C ALA A 308 41.07 31.50 -9.15
N SER A 309 42.10 30.67 -8.95
CA SER A 309 43.33 30.71 -9.73
C SER A 309 43.07 30.44 -11.22
N ASN A 310 42.24 29.44 -11.54
CA ASN A 310 41.88 29.12 -12.93
C ASN A 310 41.05 30.24 -13.57
N GLN A 311 40.12 30.87 -12.84
CA GLN A 311 39.42 32.06 -13.35
C GLN A 311 40.36 33.24 -13.60
N HIS A 312 41.39 33.43 -12.76
CA HIS A 312 42.40 34.47 -12.95
C HIS A 312 43.34 34.23 -14.13
N LYS A 313 43.40 33.02 -14.69
CA LYS A 313 44.11 32.75 -15.96
C LYS A 313 43.32 33.26 -17.17
N ASN A 314 42.01 33.48 -17.05
CA ASN A 314 41.18 34.04 -18.12
C ASN A 314 41.46 35.56 -18.32
N PRO A 315 41.93 36.01 -19.50
CA PRO A 315 42.20 37.41 -19.78
C PRO A 315 40.99 38.35 -19.66
N GLU A 316 39.80 37.91 -20.10
CA GLU A 316 38.57 38.71 -20.04
C GLU A 316 38.12 38.97 -18.60
N TYR A 317 38.23 37.94 -17.75
CA TYR A 317 37.89 38.05 -16.33
C TYR A 317 38.79 39.06 -15.61
N ARG A 318 40.10 39.08 -15.93
CA ARG A 318 41.04 40.07 -15.39
C ARG A 318 40.71 41.49 -15.83
N ALA A 319 40.35 41.68 -17.10
CA ALA A 319 39.94 42.97 -17.64
C ALA A 319 38.68 43.50 -16.95
N LYS A 320 37.67 42.64 -16.73
CA LYS A 320 36.42 43.00 -16.04
C LYS A 320 36.66 43.38 -14.56
N LEU A 321 37.55 42.68 -13.87
CA LEU A 321 37.98 43.00 -12.50
C LEU A 321 38.71 44.34 -12.40
N ALA A 322 39.59 44.64 -13.35
CA ALA A 322 40.32 45.90 -13.40
C ALA A 322 39.36 47.08 -13.64
N ALA A 323 38.41 46.93 -14.57
CA ALA A 323 37.36 47.92 -14.83
C ALA A 323 36.50 48.18 -13.58
N GLY A 324 36.08 47.12 -12.88
CA GLY A 324 35.29 47.23 -11.65
C GLY A 324 36.05 47.92 -10.49
N ARG A 325 37.35 47.63 -10.31
CA ARG A 325 38.17 48.30 -9.30
C ARG A 325 38.39 49.78 -9.61
N ASN A 326 38.64 50.11 -10.87
CA ASN A 326 38.80 51.51 -11.28
C ASN A 326 37.50 52.28 -11.05
N ALA A 327 36.35 51.73 -11.43
CA ALA A 327 35.04 52.34 -11.17
C ALA A 327 34.76 52.51 -9.66
N TYR A 328 35.13 51.52 -8.83
CA TYR A 328 34.94 51.57 -7.38
C TYR A 328 35.78 52.65 -6.69
N TRP A 329 37.05 52.83 -7.08
CA TRP A 329 37.95 53.81 -6.45
C TRP A 329 37.90 55.21 -7.06
N SER A 330 37.30 55.37 -8.23
CA SER A 330 37.03 56.68 -8.83
C SER A 330 35.76 57.33 -8.30
N ASN A 331 34.85 56.57 -7.66
CA ASN A 331 33.65 57.11 -7.03
C ASN A 331 33.98 57.88 -5.71
N PRO A 332 33.68 59.19 -5.63
CA PRO A 332 33.96 60.03 -4.44
C PRO A 332 33.24 59.56 -3.17
N GLU A 333 32.00 59.09 -3.28
CA GLU A 333 31.21 58.60 -2.14
C GLU A 333 31.78 57.32 -1.56
N THR A 334 32.30 56.45 -2.45
CA THR A 334 32.92 55.18 -2.03
C THR A 334 34.24 55.41 -1.30
N LYS A 335 35.03 56.39 -1.76
CA LYS A 335 36.24 56.87 -1.06
C LYS A 335 35.91 57.47 0.31
N ALA A 336 34.88 58.32 0.38
CA ALA A 336 34.43 58.92 1.63
C ALA A 336 33.94 57.87 2.64
N TYR A 337 33.11 56.93 2.21
CA TYR A 337 32.63 55.81 3.04
C TYR A 337 33.77 54.92 3.53
N ARG A 338 34.74 54.58 2.69
CA ARG A 338 35.92 53.79 3.10
C ARG A 338 36.81 54.53 4.09
N SER A 339 36.99 55.84 3.90
CA SER A 339 37.70 56.70 4.85
C SER A 339 37.00 56.73 6.21
N GLN A 340 35.67 56.83 6.21
CA GLN A 340 34.84 56.82 7.42
C GLN A 340 34.92 55.47 8.13
N LYS A 341 34.80 54.34 7.40
CA LYS A 341 34.98 53.00 7.97
C LYS A 341 36.39 52.76 8.51
N LEU A 342 37.42 53.32 7.87
CA LEU A 342 38.79 53.23 8.37
C LEU A 342 38.94 54.01 9.68
N SER A 343 38.30 55.18 9.76
CA SER A 343 38.22 55.98 10.99
C SER A 343 37.46 55.27 12.10
N ASP A 344 36.32 54.65 11.81
CA ASP A 344 35.53 53.91 12.79
C ASP A 344 36.23 52.63 13.25
N ARG A 345 36.90 51.92 12.33
CA ARG A 345 37.77 50.79 12.67
C ARG A 345 38.91 51.22 13.58
N ASN A 346 39.52 52.37 13.31
CA ASN A 346 40.53 52.92 14.20
C ASN A 346 39.92 53.23 15.57
N ARG A 347 38.75 53.90 15.65
CA ARG A 347 38.04 54.14 16.93
C ARG A 347 37.76 52.85 17.71
N LEU A 348 37.32 51.79 17.05
CA LEU A 348 37.09 50.47 17.64
C LEU A 348 38.40 49.82 18.12
N ALA A 349 39.47 49.89 17.31
CA ALA A 349 40.79 49.41 17.73
C ALA A 349 41.28 50.16 18.97
N TRP A 350 41.04 51.46 19.04
CA TRP A 350 41.32 52.32 20.20
C TRP A 350 40.47 52.02 21.44
N GLN A 351 39.42 51.20 21.36
CA GLN A 351 38.69 50.71 22.55
C GLN A 351 39.40 49.51 23.18
N ASN A 352 40.19 48.75 22.42
CA ASN A 352 40.92 47.59 22.93
C ASN A 352 42.06 48.04 23.89
N PRO A 353 42.09 47.56 25.15
CA PRO A 353 43.10 47.96 26.14
C PRO A 353 44.55 47.66 25.70
N LEU A 354 44.78 46.49 25.09
CA LEU A 354 46.11 46.06 24.62
C LEU A 354 46.58 46.88 23.41
N TYR A 355 45.67 47.22 22.50
CA TYR A 355 45.98 48.10 21.37
C TYR A 355 46.26 49.53 21.86
N ARG A 356 45.47 50.04 22.83
CA ARG A 356 45.71 51.33 23.48
C ARG A 356 47.07 51.38 24.14
N GLU A 357 47.48 50.33 24.84
CA GLU A 357 48.78 50.26 25.50
C GLU A 357 49.94 50.25 24.50
N LYS A 358 49.82 49.44 23.43
CA LYS A 358 50.78 49.41 22.32
C LYS A 358 50.90 50.76 21.61
N MET A 359 49.77 51.40 21.31
CA MET A 359 49.74 52.72 20.68
C MET A 359 50.20 53.83 21.62
N ARG A 360 49.98 53.73 22.93
CA ARG A 360 50.49 54.67 23.94
C ARG A 360 52.03 54.69 23.95
N GLY A 361 52.67 53.52 23.91
CA GLY A 361 54.13 53.43 23.79
C GLY A 361 54.65 53.99 22.46
N THR A 362 53.98 53.65 21.36
CA THR A 362 54.38 54.06 20.01
C THR A 362 54.22 55.57 19.80
N LEU A 363 53.08 56.15 20.18
CA LEU A 363 52.81 57.58 20.05
C LEU A 363 53.54 58.41 21.10
N SER A 364 53.82 57.88 22.29
CA SER A 364 54.68 58.56 23.26
C SER A 364 56.10 58.69 22.70
N ARG A 365 56.64 57.64 22.09
CA ARG A 365 57.96 57.68 21.42
C ARG A 365 57.96 58.66 20.26
N VAL A 366 56.98 58.57 19.36
CA VAL A 366 56.87 59.44 18.18
C VAL A 366 56.63 60.90 18.56
N ASN A 367 55.77 61.20 19.55
CA ASN A 367 55.56 62.57 20.03
C ASN A 367 56.78 63.12 20.78
N LYS A 368 57.54 62.29 21.51
CA LYS A 368 58.79 62.73 22.13
C LYS A 368 59.85 63.06 21.08
N GLU A 369 60.01 62.21 20.07
CA GLU A 369 60.90 62.44 18.92
C GLU A 369 60.46 63.68 18.10
N TYR A 370 59.15 63.91 17.96
CA TYR A 370 58.60 65.06 17.24
C TYR A 370 58.74 66.38 18.01
N ILE A 371 58.46 66.39 19.33
CA ILE A 371 58.64 67.57 20.19
C ILE A 371 60.13 67.89 20.42
N GLN A 372 61.03 66.89 20.38
CA GLN A 372 62.48 67.14 20.35
C GLN A 372 62.93 67.83 19.07
N LYS A 373 62.31 67.49 17.93
CA LYS A 373 62.62 68.10 16.62
C LYS A 373 61.92 69.46 16.41
N HIS A 374 60.88 69.76 17.18
CA HIS A 374 60.04 70.96 17.07
C HIS A 374 59.66 71.56 18.44
N PRO A 375 60.60 72.17 19.17
CA PRO A 375 60.39 72.69 20.52
C PRO A 375 59.41 73.87 20.61
N GLU A 376 59.19 74.61 19.53
CA GLU A 376 58.26 75.74 19.40
C GLU A 376 56.78 75.34 19.63
N ARG A 377 56.41 74.09 19.31
CA ARG A 377 55.03 73.57 19.45
C ARG A 377 54.60 73.35 20.90
N ARG A 378 55.55 73.35 21.84
CA ARG A 378 55.27 73.03 23.25
C ARG A 378 54.51 74.14 23.97
N LEU A 379 54.80 75.41 23.65
CA LEU A 379 54.08 76.57 24.21
C LEU A 379 52.67 76.70 23.63
N GLU A 380 52.51 76.41 22.34
CA GLU A 380 51.25 76.54 21.61
C GLU A 380 50.16 75.62 22.18
N TYR A 381 50.50 74.35 22.48
CA TYR A 381 49.56 73.37 23.03
C TYR A 381 49.15 73.62 24.49
N ALA A 382 50.02 74.21 25.31
CA ALA A 382 49.70 74.55 26.69
C ALA A 382 48.68 75.70 26.79
N ILE A 383 48.76 76.66 25.86
CA ILE A 383 47.88 77.84 25.80
C ILE A 383 46.48 77.45 25.30
N THR A 384 46.37 76.62 24.26
CA THR A 384 45.08 76.22 23.68
C THR A 384 44.26 75.28 24.58
N GLY A 385 44.91 74.39 25.33
CA GLY A 385 44.23 73.43 26.21
C GLY A 385 43.50 74.09 27.39
N SER A 386 44.09 75.12 28.00
CA SER A 386 43.47 75.85 29.11
C SER A 386 42.35 76.80 28.68
N GLN A 387 42.43 77.37 27.48
CA GLN A 387 41.41 78.28 26.94
C GLN A 387 40.13 77.54 26.54
N ASN A 388 40.23 76.33 25.98
CA ASN A 388 39.07 75.58 25.52
C ASN A 388 38.22 74.98 26.65
N MET A 389 38.84 74.53 27.74
CA MET A 389 38.12 73.92 28.86
C MET A 389 37.32 74.95 29.67
N LYS A 390 37.89 76.15 29.89
CA LYS A 390 37.20 77.27 30.55
C LYS A 390 36.05 77.83 29.72
N ARG A 391 36.15 77.77 28.39
CA ARG A 391 35.10 78.22 27.46
C ARG A 391 33.89 77.29 27.42
N MET A 392 34.07 75.97 27.51
CA MET A 392 32.98 74.99 27.40
C MET A 392 32.16 74.82 28.69
N TRP A 393 32.75 75.03 29.87
CA TRP A 393 32.04 74.91 31.15
C TRP A 393 31.09 76.09 31.44
N GLN A 394 31.31 77.22 30.77
CA GLN A 394 30.46 78.41 30.89
C GLN A 394 29.15 78.30 30.08
N ASP A 395 29.02 77.33 29.16
CA ASP A 395 27.81 77.13 28.35
C ASP A 395 26.69 76.41 29.16
N PRO A 396 25.53 77.05 29.38
CA PRO A 396 24.39 76.44 30.08
C PRO A 396 23.81 75.21 29.36
N LYS A 397 23.93 75.10 28.03
CA LYS A 397 23.42 73.95 27.25
C LYS A 397 24.19 72.66 27.54
N TYR A 398 25.49 72.77 27.83
CA TYR A 398 26.33 71.61 28.14
C TYR A 398 25.96 70.98 29.50
N ARG A 399 25.51 71.79 30.46
CA ARG A 399 25.03 71.32 31.77
C ARG A 399 23.63 70.69 31.69
N ALA A 400 22.74 71.21 30.85
CA ALA A 400 21.39 70.67 30.66
C ALA A 400 21.38 69.29 29.97
N LEU A 401 22.23 69.09 28.96
CA LEU A 401 22.35 67.84 28.21
C LEU A 401 22.73 66.62 29.09
N PHE A 402 23.45 66.87 30.19
CA PHE A 402 23.87 65.84 31.13
C PHE A 402 22.73 65.40 32.06
N HIS A 403 21.79 66.31 32.34
CA HIS A 403 20.62 66.05 33.18
C HIS A 403 19.50 65.32 32.42
N GLU A 404 19.29 65.67 31.16
CA GLU A 404 18.25 65.10 30.28
C GLU A 404 18.41 63.58 30.03
N LYS A 405 19.66 63.10 30.01
CA LYS A 405 19.98 61.68 29.81
C LYS A 405 19.56 60.77 30.98
N ILE A 406 19.29 61.32 32.16
CA ILE A 406 18.88 60.57 33.35
C ILE A 406 17.35 60.32 33.35
N VAL A 407 16.56 61.20 32.73
CA VAL A 407 15.09 61.21 32.83
C VAL A 407 14.41 60.28 31.79
N ALA A 408 15.01 60.09 30.62
CA ALA A 408 14.42 59.34 29.50
C ALA A 408 14.26 57.82 29.75
N ALA A 409 14.81 57.29 30.84
CA ALA A 409 14.84 55.85 31.11
C ALA A 409 13.51 55.24 31.62
N ASN A 410 12.44 56.01 31.88
CA ASN A 410 11.38 55.56 32.80
C ASN A 410 9.89 55.53 32.37
N LYS A 411 9.48 55.57 31.09
CA LYS A 411 8.03 55.48 30.74
C LYS A 411 7.69 54.60 29.52
N LYS A 412 7.27 53.35 29.76
CA LYS A 412 6.56 52.43 28.82
C LYS A 412 5.02 52.60 28.95
N ARG A 413 4.24 52.41 27.85
CA ARG A 413 2.86 51.85 27.84
C ARG A 413 2.38 51.45 26.43
N VAL A 414 1.43 50.51 26.35
CA VAL A 414 0.90 49.74 25.18
C VAL A 414 -0.64 49.90 25.07
N THR A 415 -1.22 49.86 23.84
CA THR A 415 -2.41 49.09 23.32
C THR A 415 -3.18 49.83 22.18
N ASN A 416 -3.56 49.16 21.06
CA ASN A 416 -4.96 48.92 20.57
C ASN A 416 -5.06 48.23 19.17
N ASN A 417 -6.08 47.39 18.94
CA ASN A 417 -6.26 46.41 17.84
C ASN A 417 -6.82 46.93 16.48
N THR A 418 -6.95 48.26 16.28
CA THR A 418 -7.52 48.84 15.04
C THR A 418 -6.52 48.90 13.87
N GLY A 419 -5.22 48.81 14.14
CA GLY A 419 -4.17 48.91 13.13
C GLY A 419 -3.95 47.63 12.30
N LYS A 420 -4.22 46.43 12.86
CA LYS A 420 -3.98 45.16 12.16
C LYS A 420 -4.87 45.03 10.93
N LEU A 421 -6.12 45.47 11.04
CA LEU A 421 -7.09 45.39 9.95
C LEU A 421 -6.69 46.29 8.76
N LYS A 422 -6.30 47.54 9.04
CA LYS A 422 -5.83 48.49 8.02
C LYS A 422 -4.52 48.02 7.37
N PHE A 423 -3.62 47.43 8.18
CA PHE A 423 -2.38 46.84 7.70
C PHE A 423 -2.62 45.71 6.68
N LEU A 424 -3.54 44.79 6.97
CA LEU A 424 -3.87 43.67 6.08
C LEU A 424 -4.54 44.11 4.76
N THR A 425 -5.40 45.13 4.79
CA THR A 425 -6.07 45.64 3.58
C THR A 425 -5.07 46.24 2.59
N ILE A 426 -4.08 46.98 3.07
CA ILE A 426 -3.02 47.56 2.23
C ILE A 426 -2.14 46.46 1.65
N CYS A 427 -1.76 45.45 2.44
CA CYS A 427 -0.98 44.31 1.95
C CYS A 427 -1.67 43.54 0.80
N ARG A 428 -3.00 43.40 0.82
CA ARG A 428 -3.76 42.77 -0.30
C ARG A 428 -3.77 43.62 -1.56
N ALA A 429 -3.91 44.94 -1.43
CA ALA A 429 -3.87 45.87 -2.55
C ALA A 429 -2.48 45.87 -3.23
N VAL A 430 -1.41 45.75 -2.42
CA VAL A 430 -0.02 45.65 -2.89
C VAL A 430 0.21 44.37 -3.68
N LEU A 431 -0.25 43.22 -3.14
CA LEU A 431 -0.15 41.94 -3.83
C LEU A 431 -0.91 41.94 -5.17
N GLY A 432 -2.10 42.56 -5.22
CA GLY A 432 -2.91 42.66 -6.44
C GLY A 432 -2.27 43.54 -7.54
N LYS A 433 -1.61 44.65 -7.16
CA LYS A 433 -1.03 45.61 -8.10
C LYS A 433 0.40 45.25 -8.54
N TYR A 434 1.21 44.74 -7.63
CA TYR A 434 2.65 44.55 -7.85
C TYR A 434 3.09 43.07 -7.82
N ARG A 435 2.16 42.13 -7.59
CA ARG A 435 2.39 40.66 -7.49
C ARG A 435 3.42 40.18 -6.45
N GLN A 436 3.97 41.09 -5.65
CA GLN A 436 4.87 40.82 -4.52
C GLN A 436 4.66 41.88 -3.44
N ILE A 437 4.89 41.52 -2.18
CA ILE A 437 4.82 42.46 -1.06
C ILE A 437 6.24 42.80 -0.63
N SER A 438 6.60 44.08 -0.74
CA SER A 438 7.82 44.63 -0.14
C SER A 438 7.46 45.82 0.73
N LYS A 439 8.40 46.20 1.60
CA LYS A 439 8.29 47.43 2.40
C LYS A 439 8.04 48.64 1.49
N GLU A 440 8.77 48.76 0.38
CA GLU A 440 8.62 49.91 -0.52
C GLU A 440 7.23 49.97 -1.16
N TYR A 441 6.71 48.84 -1.67
CA TYR A 441 5.39 48.83 -2.32
C TYR A 441 4.25 49.00 -1.33
N TYR A 442 4.39 48.47 -0.12
CA TYR A 442 3.43 48.69 0.95
C TYR A 442 3.36 50.15 1.35
N GLU A 443 4.51 50.80 1.52
CA GLU A 443 4.56 52.22 1.89
C GLU A 443 4.06 53.13 0.76
N ASP A 444 4.35 52.81 -0.50
CA ASP A 444 3.81 53.52 -1.67
C ASP A 444 2.27 53.51 -1.69
N LEU A 445 1.67 52.32 -1.61
CA LEU A 445 0.20 52.17 -1.60
C LEU A 445 -0.46 52.66 -0.31
N ARG A 446 0.21 52.54 0.84
CA ARG A 446 -0.29 53.06 2.12
C ARG A 446 -0.56 54.56 2.04
N ASN A 447 0.39 55.31 1.47
CA ASN A 447 0.30 56.77 1.34
C ASN A 447 -0.76 57.20 0.30
N GLN A 448 -1.09 56.34 -0.67
CA GLN A 448 -2.15 56.58 -1.66
C GLN A 448 -3.55 56.25 -1.10
N LEU A 449 -3.68 55.20 -0.28
CA LEU A 449 -4.97 54.69 0.19
C LEU A 449 -5.47 55.33 1.50
N TYR A 450 -4.56 55.78 2.37
CA TYR A 450 -4.92 56.38 3.67
C TYR A 450 -4.06 57.63 3.94
N GLY A 451 -4.66 58.69 4.49
CA GLY A 451 -3.94 59.92 4.87
C GLY A 451 -2.85 59.69 5.92
N TYR A 452 -1.87 60.61 5.98
CA TYR A 452 -0.70 60.52 6.85
C TYR A 452 -1.09 60.26 8.31
N GLY A 453 -0.60 59.14 8.87
CA GLY A 453 -0.85 58.74 10.27
C GLY A 453 -2.10 57.87 10.50
N CYS A 454 -2.94 57.62 9.48
CA CYS A 454 -4.21 56.90 9.64
C CYS A 454 -4.10 55.36 9.55
N ALA A 455 -2.96 54.82 9.10
CA ALA A 455 -2.68 53.39 8.97
C ALA A 455 -1.22 53.03 9.36
N THR A 456 -1.02 51.85 9.94
CA THR A 456 0.28 51.36 10.46
C THR A 456 1.33 51.25 9.35
N THR A 457 2.55 51.72 9.61
CA THR A 457 3.72 51.53 8.72
C THR A 457 4.07 50.05 8.61
N TRP A 458 4.79 49.68 7.56
CA TRP A 458 5.27 48.31 7.33
C TRP A 458 5.98 47.79 8.57
N GLU A 459 6.99 48.51 9.05
CA GLU A 459 7.82 48.09 10.18
C GLU A 459 7.05 47.99 11.49
N THR A 460 6.10 48.90 11.74
CA THR A 460 5.30 48.86 12.97
C THR A 460 4.28 47.72 12.93
N GLY A 461 3.67 47.45 11.78
CA GLY A 461 2.71 46.35 11.64
C GLY A 461 3.36 44.97 11.67
N ILE A 462 4.52 44.79 11.04
CA ILE A 462 5.31 43.55 11.12
C ILE A 462 5.77 43.29 12.55
N LYS A 463 6.22 44.33 13.25
CA LYS A 463 6.64 44.25 14.66
C LYS A 463 5.50 43.90 15.61
N GLU A 464 4.40 44.66 15.56
CA GLU A 464 3.32 44.58 16.54
C GLU A 464 2.37 43.38 16.30
N TYR A 465 2.17 42.94 15.05
CA TYR A 465 1.22 41.86 14.73
C TYR A 465 1.86 40.53 14.33
N TYR A 466 3.13 40.55 13.89
CA TYR A 466 3.81 39.39 13.30
C TYR A 466 5.21 39.16 13.89
N GLN A 467 5.48 39.72 15.08
CA GLN A 467 6.72 39.49 15.85
C GLN A 467 8.01 39.75 15.05
N ASN A 468 8.04 40.82 14.25
CA ASN A 468 9.14 41.18 13.36
C ASN A 468 9.42 40.18 12.21
N ASN A 469 8.50 39.25 11.91
CA ASN A 469 8.67 38.29 10.83
C ASN A 469 7.77 38.62 9.62
N PRO A 470 8.32 39.15 8.51
CA PRO A 470 7.56 39.51 7.32
C PRO A 470 6.96 38.29 6.58
N ASP A 471 7.58 37.12 6.70
CA ASP A 471 7.13 35.90 6.00
C ASP A 471 5.78 35.40 6.53
N LEU A 472 5.48 35.69 7.81
CA LEU A 472 4.19 35.36 8.42
C LEU A 472 3.03 36.18 7.83
N VAL A 473 3.32 37.34 7.23
CA VAL A 473 2.32 38.15 6.51
C VAL A 473 1.96 37.51 5.20
N LEU A 474 2.95 37.02 4.44
CA LEU A 474 2.67 36.19 3.25
C LEU A 474 1.93 34.90 3.63
N HIS A 475 2.24 34.27 4.76
CA HIS A 475 1.50 33.10 5.24
C HIS A 475 0.03 33.43 5.65
N GLU A 476 -0.22 34.59 6.27
CA GLU A 476 -1.58 35.06 6.60
C GLU A 476 -2.35 35.55 5.35
N LEU A 477 -1.65 35.88 4.25
CA LEU A 477 -2.20 36.32 2.96
C LEU A 477 -2.36 35.20 1.90
N ASN A 478 -1.41 34.26 1.80
CA ASN A 478 -1.36 33.10 0.88
C ASN A 478 -1.92 31.83 1.56
N LYS A 479 -3.05 31.95 2.24
CA LYS A 479 -3.59 30.95 3.16
C LYS A 479 -3.81 29.56 2.53
N ASN A 480 -2.96 28.57 2.88
CA ASN A 480 -3.10 27.12 2.59
C ASN A 480 -3.15 26.83 1.08
N HIS A 481 -2.54 25.75 0.57
CA HIS A 481 -2.97 25.27 -0.75
C HIS A 481 -4.37 24.70 -0.58
N LYS A 482 -5.37 25.56 -0.77
CA LYS A 482 -6.77 25.22 -0.62
C LYS A 482 -7.32 24.79 -1.95
N VAL A 483 -8.10 23.72 -1.91
CA VAL A 483 -8.90 23.34 -3.07
C VAL A 483 -9.92 24.46 -3.30
N LEU A 484 -9.87 25.12 -4.46
CA LEU A 484 -10.89 26.08 -4.88
C LEU A 484 -12.10 25.38 -5.49
N GLY A 485 -11.85 24.32 -6.24
CA GLY A 485 -12.90 23.63 -6.96
C GLY A 485 -12.38 22.40 -7.68
N ILE A 486 -13.32 21.49 -7.92
CA ILE A 486 -13.08 20.20 -8.55
C ILE A 486 -14.05 20.08 -9.71
N ILE A 487 -13.52 19.84 -10.90
CA ILE A 487 -14.31 19.79 -12.13
C ILE A 487 -14.04 18.45 -12.81
N PRO A 488 -15.04 17.56 -12.95
CA PRO A 488 -14.93 16.39 -13.81
C PRO A 488 -14.69 16.84 -15.27
N LEU A 489 -13.72 16.24 -15.95
CA LEU A 489 -13.45 16.54 -17.35
C LEU A 489 -14.17 15.51 -18.24
N SER A 490 -14.73 15.98 -19.36
CA SER A 490 -15.35 15.10 -20.36
C SER A 490 -14.32 14.40 -21.24
N SER A 491 -13.09 14.92 -21.30
CA SER A 491 -11.97 14.31 -22.01
C SER A 491 -11.35 13.18 -21.18
N ARG A 492 -10.90 12.13 -21.89
CA ARG A 492 -10.12 11.02 -21.34
C ARG A 492 -8.72 11.09 -21.94
N GLU A 493 -7.70 10.87 -21.13
CA GLU A 493 -6.30 10.90 -21.57
C GLU A 493 -5.50 9.78 -20.88
N ASP A 494 -4.33 9.47 -21.43
CA ASP A 494 -3.40 8.54 -20.81
C ASP A 494 -2.80 9.16 -19.55
N VAL A 495 -2.75 8.37 -18.47
CA VAL A 495 -2.27 8.81 -17.17
C VAL A 495 -1.03 8.04 -16.73
N TYR A 496 -0.23 8.71 -15.92
CA TYR A 496 1.13 8.35 -15.55
C TYR A 496 1.28 8.37 -14.03
N ASP A 497 2.22 7.57 -13.55
CA ASP A 497 2.65 7.56 -12.15
C ASP A 497 4.15 7.26 -12.08
N LEU A 498 4.72 7.44 -10.89
CA LEU A 498 6.10 7.11 -10.58
C LEU A 498 6.16 6.33 -9.27
N THR A 499 7.36 5.94 -8.84
CA THR A 499 7.58 5.21 -7.60
C THR A 499 8.55 5.98 -6.72
N ILE A 500 8.15 6.23 -5.48
CA ILE A 500 9.01 6.72 -4.40
C ILE A 500 9.09 5.64 -3.32
N ASP A 501 10.30 5.21 -3.01
CA ASP A 501 10.53 4.22 -1.95
C ASP A 501 10.29 4.84 -0.55
N ASP A 502 9.98 3.97 0.41
CA ASP A 502 9.78 4.22 1.86
C ASP A 502 8.58 5.09 2.25
N SER A 503 8.35 6.17 1.51
CA SER A 503 7.45 7.26 1.90
C SER A 503 6.16 7.30 1.09
N HIS A 504 6.16 6.68 -0.10
CA HIS A 504 5.00 6.55 -0.97
C HIS A 504 4.30 7.90 -1.32
N ASN A 505 5.05 9.01 -1.32
CA ASN A 505 4.54 10.33 -1.71
C ASN A 505 5.62 11.23 -2.32
N PHE A 506 5.19 12.20 -3.13
CA PHE A 506 6.05 13.17 -3.79
C PHE A 506 5.39 14.55 -3.92
N ALA A 507 6.21 15.57 -4.17
CA ALA A 507 5.75 16.94 -4.37
C ALA A 507 5.54 17.28 -5.85
N LEU A 508 4.37 17.82 -6.17
CA LEU A 508 4.09 18.44 -7.46
C LEU A 508 4.66 19.86 -7.52
N SER A 509 5.00 20.35 -8.71
CA SER A 509 5.37 21.77 -8.91
C SER A 509 4.23 22.74 -8.56
N ALA A 510 3.00 22.23 -8.44
CA ALA A 510 1.85 22.95 -7.91
C ALA A 510 1.97 23.32 -6.41
N GLY A 511 3.00 22.81 -5.71
CA GLY A 511 3.30 23.12 -4.32
C GLY A 511 2.62 22.20 -3.30
N VAL A 512 2.13 21.03 -3.72
CA VAL A 512 1.40 20.08 -2.85
C VAL A 512 1.98 18.68 -2.91
N PHE A 513 1.82 17.91 -1.82
CA PHE A 513 2.20 16.50 -1.76
C PHE A 513 1.04 15.58 -2.13
N VAL A 514 1.37 14.54 -2.90
CA VAL A 514 0.44 13.54 -3.43
C VAL A 514 1.02 12.14 -3.30
N HIS A 515 0.17 11.12 -3.26
CA HIS A 515 0.59 9.73 -3.06
C HIS A 515 1.09 9.09 -4.39
N ASN A 516 2.05 8.16 -4.35
CA ASN A 516 2.37 7.30 -5.49
C ASN A 516 1.90 5.85 -5.28
N SER A 517 1.50 5.12 -6.31
CA SER A 517 1.06 3.74 -6.14
C SER A 517 2.24 2.74 -6.11
N LEU A 518 2.34 1.85 -5.09
CA LEU A 518 2.74 0.41 -5.19
C LEU A 518 3.12 -0.32 -3.88
N ASP A 519 2.78 -1.63 -3.90
CA ASP A 519 3.22 -2.85 -3.18
C ASP A 519 3.25 -2.90 -1.63
N GLY A 520 2.29 -3.64 -1.07
CA GLY A 520 2.16 -3.93 0.36
C GLY A 520 0.96 -3.25 1.04
N ASP A 521 0.33 -2.30 0.33
CA ASP A 521 -0.83 -1.58 0.80
C ASP A 521 -2.05 -2.49 0.95
N ASN A 522 -2.89 -2.16 1.93
CA ASN A 522 -4.26 -2.66 1.97
C ASN A 522 -4.93 -2.36 0.63
N ALA A 523 -5.85 -3.24 0.20
CA ALA A 523 -6.61 -2.97 -1.01
C ALA A 523 -7.27 -1.59 -0.92
N ALA A 524 -7.31 -0.87 -2.05
CA ALA A 524 -8.02 0.40 -2.15
C ALA A 524 -9.45 0.24 -1.60
N ALA A 525 -10.05 1.30 -1.05
CA ALA A 525 -11.39 1.17 -0.47
C ALA A 525 -12.39 0.58 -1.48
N MET A 526 -13.34 -0.24 -1.01
CA MET A 526 -14.31 -0.98 -1.84
C MET A 526 -15.10 -0.11 -2.83
N ARG A 527 -15.18 1.20 -2.59
CA ARG A 527 -15.84 2.17 -3.49
C ARG A 527 -15.03 2.49 -4.77
N TYR A 528 -13.76 2.06 -4.87
CA TYR A 528 -12.90 2.24 -6.06
C TYR A 528 -12.52 0.96 -6.76
N THR A 529 -12.50 -0.14 -6.02
CA THR A 529 -12.30 -1.44 -6.62
C THR A 529 -13.61 -1.90 -7.25
N GLU A 530 -13.46 -2.76 -8.22
CA GLU A 530 -14.54 -3.43 -8.91
C GLU A 530 -14.21 -4.92 -8.98
N ALA A 531 -15.22 -5.76 -8.99
CA ALA A 531 -15.05 -7.19 -9.03
C ALA A 531 -16.12 -7.87 -9.89
N LYS A 532 -15.79 -9.07 -10.34
CA LYS A 532 -16.69 -10.07 -10.94
C LYS A 532 -16.17 -11.47 -10.63
N LEU A 533 -16.92 -12.52 -10.94
CA LEU A 533 -16.48 -13.89 -10.71
C LEU A 533 -15.36 -14.30 -11.67
N MET A 534 -14.46 -15.18 -11.21
CA MET A 534 -13.54 -15.90 -12.09
C MET A 534 -14.27 -17.06 -12.78
N PRO A 535 -13.85 -17.50 -13.98
CA PRO A 535 -14.49 -18.60 -14.69
C PRO A 535 -14.64 -19.88 -13.85
N LEU A 536 -13.57 -20.30 -13.14
CA LEU A 536 -13.60 -21.49 -12.28
C LEU A 536 -14.55 -21.33 -11.08
N ALA A 537 -14.77 -20.10 -10.59
CA ALA A 537 -15.68 -19.87 -9.47
C ALA A 537 -17.14 -20.13 -9.83
N GLU A 538 -17.51 -20.04 -11.11
CA GLU A 538 -18.86 -20.41 -11.56
C GLU A 538 -19.14 -21.90 -11.42
N GLU A 539 -18.12 -22.76 -11.54
CA GLU A 539 -18.27 -24.20 -11.31
C GLU A 539 -18.58 -24.55 -9.84
N LEU A 540 -18.38 -23.60 -8.91
CA LEU A 540 -18.85 -23.74 -7.52
C LEU A 540 -20.35 -23.49 -7.38
N LEU A 541 -20.94 -22.69 -8.28
CA LEU A 541 -22.33 -22.22 -8.23
C LEU A 541 -23.22 -22.90 -9.28
N LYS A 542 -22.65 -23.79 -10.08
CA LYS A 542 -23.32 -24.47 -11.18
C LYS A 542 -24.52 -25.29 -10.68
N ASP A 543 -25.65 -25.13 -11.36
CA ASP A 543 -26.93 -25.80 -11.05
C ASP A 543 -27.51 -25.48 -9.66
N ILE A 544 -27.12 -24.37 -9.02
CA ILE A 544 -27.66 -23.97 -7.70
C ILE A 544 -29.17 -23.67 -7.75
N GLU A 545 -29.69 -23.25 -8.89
CA GLU A 545 -31.12 -23.02 -9.13
C GLU A 545 -31.96 -24.30 -9.26
N ARG A 546 -31.33 -25.48 -9.37
CA ARG A 546 -31.99 -26.78 -9.58
C ARG A 546 -32.21 -27.55 -8.28
N ASN A 547 -32.41 -26.85 -7.16
CA ASN A 547 -32.62 -27.44 -5.83
C ASN A 547 -31.52 -28.45 -5.43
N THR A 548 -30.27 -28.14 -5.77
CA THR A 548 -29.12 -29.03 -5.55
C THR A 548 -28.54 -28.95 -4.14
N VAL A 549 -28.84 -27.89 -3.40
CA VAL A 549 -28.38 -27.64 -2.03
C VAL A 549 -29.51 -27.05 -1.19
N ASP A 550 -29.42 -27.20 0.13
CA ASP A 550 -30.40 -26.64 1.05
C ASP A 550 -30.18 -25.16 1.29
N PHE A 551 -31.29 -24.43 1.37
CA PHE A 551 -31.34 -23.02 1.69
C PHE A 551 -31.89 -22.83 3.09
N VAL A 552 -31.27 -21.95 3.86
CA VAL A 552 -31.74 -21.55 5.19
C VAL A 552 -32.10 -20.07 5.18
N PRO A 553 -33.07 -19.64 6.02
CA PRO A 553 -33.33 -18.23 6.21
C PRO A 553 -32.04 -17.50 6.66
N ASN A 554 -31.85 -16.28 6.16
CA ASN A 554 -30.79 -15.38 6.59
C ASN A 554 -31.06 -14.87 8.02
N TYR A 555 -30.20 -13.95 8.49
CA TYR A 555 -30.25 -13.46 9.88
C TYR A 555 -31.54 -12.71 10.27
N ASP A 556 -32.28 -12.14 9.32
CA ASP A 556 -33.55 -11.42 9.56
C ASP A 556 -34.79 -12.18 9.05
N GLY A 557 -34.61 -13.35 8.43
CA GLY A 557 -35.68 -14.19 7.89
C GLY A 557 -36.31 -13.71 6.58
N VAL A 558 -35.82 -12.61 5.98
CA VAL A 558 -36.38 -12.05 4.74
C VAL A 558 -35.83 -12.74 3.50
N HIS A 559 -34.56 -13.11 3.53
CA HIS A 559 -33.87 -13.76 2.43
C HIS A 559 -33.43 -15.19 2.80
N HIS A 560 -33.00 -15.95 1.82
CA HIS A 560 -32.48 -17.30 2.03
C HIS A 560 -31.05 -17.39 1.49
N GLU A 561 -30.18 -18.09 2.21
CA GLU A 561 -28.81 -18.34 1.80
C GLU A 561 -28.52 -19.85 1.72
N PRO A 562 -27.66 -20.28 0.78
CA PRO A 562 -27.30 -21.68 0.67
C PRO A 562 -26.41 -22.10 1.85
N THR A 563 -26.71 -23.27 2.41
CA THR A 563 -25.90 -23.87 3.49
C THR A 563 -24.49 -24.23 3.02
N VAL A 564 -24.40 -24.79 1.81
CA VAL A 564 -23.20 -25.12 1.05
C VAL A 564 -23.43 -24.83 -0.43
N LEU A 565 -22.36 -24.70 -1.20
CA LEU A 565 -22.45 -24.57 -2.66
C LEU A 565 -22.42 -25.94 -3.37
N PRO A 566 -23.06 -26.09 -4.55
CA PRO A 566 -23.02 -27.31 -5.36
C PRO A 566 -21.67 -27.47 -6.07
N ALA A 567 -20.57 -27.41 -5.31
CA ALA A 567 -19.21 -27.43 -5.81
C ALA A 567 -18.95 -28.61 -6.75
N SER A 568 -18.42 -28.32 -7.94
CA SER A 568 -18.10 -29.34 -8.95
C SER A 568 -16.64 -29.80 -8.91
N PHE A 569 -15.81 -29.22 -8.03
CA PHE A 569 -14.41 -29.61 -7.81
C PHE A 569 -14.03 -29.46 -6.31
N PRO A 570 -12.99 -30.17 -5.82
CA PRO A 570 -12.61 -30.20 -4.40
C PRO A 570 -11.89 -28.93 -3.95
N ASN A 571 -12.63 -27.80 -3.89
CA ASN A 571 -12.08 -26.47 -3.64
C ASN A 571 -11.36 -26.31 -2.29
N LEU A 572 -11.75 -27.08 -1.26
CA LEU A 572 -11.07 -27.09 0.04
C LEU A 572 -9.57 -27.34 -0.11
N LEU A 573 -9.22 -28.32 -0.96
CA LEU A 573 -7.82 -28.70 -1.21
C LEU A 573 -7.18 -27.83 -2.29
N VAL A 574 -7.92 -27.46 -3.34
CA VAL A 574 -7.40 -26.62 -4.44
C VAL A 574 -6.86 -25.30 -3.91
N ASN A 575 -7.66 -24.57 -3.13
CA ASN A 575 -7.28 -23.25 -2.65
C ASN A 575 -6.75 -23.25 -1.21
N GLY A 576 -7.01 -24.31 -0.44
CA GLY A 576 -6.65 -24.34 0.97
C GLY A 576 -7.46 -23.34 1.80
N THR A 577 -7.17 -23.30 3.10
CA THR A 577 -7.75 -22.32 4.00
C THR A 577 -6.92 -22.17 5.25
N VAL A 578 -6.96 -20.98 5.83
CA VAL A 578 -6.41 -20.71 7.16
C VAL A 578 -7.50 -20.10 8.01
N GLY A 579 -7.69 -20.61 9.22
CA GLY A 579 -8.71 -20.13 10.14
C GLY A 579 -8.34 -20.38 11.58
N ILE A 580 -8.57 -19.39 12.42
CA ILE A 580 -8.49 -19.52 13.87
C ILE A 580 -9.93 -19.45 14.38
N ALA A 581 -10.29 -20.43 15.19
CA ALA A 581 -11.59 -20.55 15.84
C ALA A 581 -11.40 -20.55 17.37
N VAL A 582 -12.51 -20.59 18.13
CA VAL A 582 -12.44 -20.65 19.59
C VAL A 582 -11.84 -22.00 20.01
N GLY A 583 -10.59 -22.00 20.48
CA GLY A 583 -9.88 -23.20 20.93
C GLY A 583 -9.41 -24.15 19.81
N MET A 584 -9.54 -23.77 18.53
CA MET A 584 -9.16 -24.60 17.39
C MET A 584 -8.52 -23.75 16.29
N ALA A 585 -7.74 -24.38 15.43
CA ALA A 585 -7.22 -23.75 14.22
C ALA A 585 -7.29 -24.74 13.05
N THR A 586 -7.32 -24.21 11.84
CA THR A 586 -7.20 -24.97 10.59
C THR A 586 -6.14 -24.30 9.72
N ASN A 587 -5.30 -25.12 9.10
CA ASN A 587 -4.27 -24.70 8.18
C ASN A 587 -4.12 -25.76 7.09
N ILE A 588 -4.82 -25.54 5.98
CA ILE A 588 -4.90 -26.44 4.83
C ILE A 588 -4.18 -25.74 3.67
N PRO A 589 -3.12 -26.33 3.10
CA PRO A 589 -2.42 -25.72 1.99
C PRO A 589 -3.18 -25.88 0.67
N PRO A 590 -2.93 -25.01 -0.31
CA PRO A 590 -3.42 -25.18 -1.68
C PRO A 590 -2.71 -26.33 -2.41
N HIS A 591 -3.37 -26.86 -3.43
CA HIS A 591 -2.91 -27.98 -4.25
C HIS A 591 -3.20 -27.76 -5.73
N ASN A 592 -2.56 -28.55 -6.58
CA ASN A 592 -2.80 -28.52 -8.01
C ASN A 592 -4.17 -29.13 -8.35
N LEU A 593 -4.99 -28.40 -9.12
CA LEU A 593 -6.33 -28.83 -9.53
C LEU A 593 -6.31 -30.14 -10.33
N GLY A 594 -5.36 -30.29 -11.26
CA GLY A 594 -5.30 -31.46 -12.13
C GLY A 594 -4.97 -32.73 -11.36
N GLU A 595 -4.00 -32.66 -10.44
CA GLU A 595 -3.62 -33.79 -9.58
C GLU A 595 -4.74 -34.21 -8.63
N LEU A 596 -5.45 -33.25 -8.05
CA LEU A 596 -6.60 -33.56 -7.20
C LEU A 596 -7.73 -34.22 -7.98
N ILE A 597 -7.99 -33.79 -9.21
CA ILE A 597 -8.98 -34.43 -10.08
C ILE A 597 -8.56 -35.86 -10.39
N ASP A 598 -7.30 -36.10 -10.75
CA ASP A 598 -6.80 -37.45 -11.03
C ASP A 598 -6.92 -38.37 -9.80
N ALA A 599 -6.57 -37.87 -8.61
CA ALA A 599 -6.74 -38.61 -7.37
C ALA A 599 -8.22 -38.87 -7.05
N THR A 600 -9.10 -37.90 -7.28
CA THR A 600 -10.55 -38.07 -7.07
C THR A 600 -11.12 -39.12 -8.02
N VAL A 601 -10.73 -39.09 -9.29
CA VAL A 601 -11.11 -40.09 -10.29
C VAL A 601 -10.59 -41.47 -9.90
N HIS A 602 -9.36 -41.56 -9.39
CA HIS A 602 -8.80 -42.81 -8.90
C HIS A 602 -9.61 -43.39 -7.73
N ILE A 603 -10.05 -42.57 -6.75
CA ILE A 603 -10.91 -43.02 -5.64
C ILE A 603 -12.27 -43.51 -6.15
N ILE A 604 -12.83 -42.86 -7.17
CA ILE A 604 -14.11 -43.28 -7.78
C ILE A 604 -13.97 -44.69 -8.39
N ASP A 605 -12.86 -44.96 -9.10
CA ASP A 605 -12.61 -46.26 -9.71
C ASP A 605 -12.17 -47.32 -8.68
N ASN A 606 -11.46 -46.91 -7.63
CA ASN A 606 -10.86 -47.76 -6.59
C ASN A 606 -11.16 -47.22 -5.17
N PRO A 607 -12.36 -47.46 -4.60
CA PRO A 607 -12.75 -46.90 -3.30
C PRO A 607 -11.86 -47.35 -2.13
N ASP A 608 -11.24 -48.53 -2.23
CA ASP A 608 -10.38 -49.10 -1.19
C ASP A 608 -8.94 -48.56 -1.22
N ALA A 609 -8.60 -47.69 -2.18
CA ALA A 609 -7.27 -47.09 -2.29
C ALA A 609 -6.82 -46.47 -0.96
N ALA A 610 -5.58 -46.72 -0.56
CA ALA A 610 -4.98 -46.11 0.62
C ALA A 610 -4.52 -44.68 0.31
N VAL A 611 -4.23 -43.89 1.35
CA VAL A 611 -3.69 -42.53 1.16
C VAL A 611 -2.39 -42.54 0.34
N ILE A 612 -1.56 -43.58 0.49
CA ILE A 612 -0.28 -43.69 -0.21
C ILE A 612 -0.45 -43.84 -1.72
N ASP A 613 -1.50 -44.52 -2.18
CA ASP A 613 -1.81 -44.71 -3.59
C ASP A 613 -2.19 -43.36 -4.24
N LEU A 614 -2.82 -42.47 -3.45
CA LEU A 614 -3.17 -41.11 -3.90
C LEU A 614 -1.93 -40.23 -4.11
N LEU A 615 -0.81 -40.54 -3.46
CA LEU A 615 0.44 -39.77 -3.60
C LEU A 615 1.20 -40.07 -4.90
N GLU A 616 0.73 -41.05 -5.69
CA GLU A 616 1.17 -41.23 -7.08
C GLU A 616 0.63 -40.11 -7.98
N TYR A 617 -0.54 -39.56 -7.63
CA TYR A 617 -1.20 -38.47 -8.35
C TYR A 617 -0.94 -37.12 -7.70
N VAL A 618 -1.07 -37.03 -6.37
CA VAL A 618 -0.87 -35.79 -5.59
C VAL A 618 0.54 -35.75 -5.05
N GLN A 619 1.42 -34.96 -5.70
CA GLN A 619 2.83 -34.90 -5.31
C GLN A 619 3.07 -34.18 -3.97
N GLY A 620 2.14 -33.33 -3.56
CA GLY A 620 2.26 -32.44 -2.40
C GLY A 620 1.45 -31.15 -2.58
N PRO A 621 1.57 -30.18 -1.66
CA PRO A 621 1.05 -28.84 -1.86
C PRO A 621 1.55 -28.18 -3.15
N ASP A 622 0.73 -27.32 -3.72
CA ASP A 622 1.11 -26.44 -4.82
C ASP A 622 0.76 -25.00 -4.44
N PHE A 623 1.74 -24.29 -3.89
CA PHE A 623 1.60 -22.92 -3.43
C PHE A 623 1.53 -21.93 -4.60
N PRO A 624 0.72 -20.88 -4.49
CA PRO A 624 0.63 -19.83 -5.50
C PRO A 624 1.96 -19.12 -5.74
N THR A 625 2.80 -18.97 -4.71
CA THR A 625 4.11 -18.33 -4.76
C THR A 625 5.23 -19.25 -5.27
N GLY A 626 4.94 -20.53 -5.50
CA GLY A 626 5.94 -21.54 -5.85
C GLY A 626 6.77 -21.98 -4.63
N GLY A 627 8.07 -22.06 -4.81
CA GLY A 627 9.05 -22.55 -3.85
C GLY A 627 9.33 -24.04 -3.97
N ILE A 628 10.15 -24.53 -3.05
CA ILE A 628 10.61 -25.92 -3.02
C ILE A 628 10.15 -26.56 -1.71
N ILE A 629 9.39 -27.64 -1.80
CA ILE A 629 9.04 -28.48 -0.65
C ILE A 629 9.97 -29.69 -0.57
N TYR A 630 10.33 -30.07 0.65
CA TYR A 630 11.24 -31.17 0.93
C TYR A 630 10.56 -32.31 1.68
N SER A 631 11.17 -33.48 1.60
CA SER A 631 10.80 -34.70 2.34
C SER A 631 9.45 -35.30 1.92
N LYS A 632 9.51 -36.32 1.03
CA LYS A 632 8.32 -37.10 0.67
C LYS A 632 7.70 -37.83 1.88
N LYS A 633 8.53 -38.20 2.87
CA LYS A 633 8.07 -38.83 4.11
C LYS A 633 7.21 -37.90 4.96
N ASP A 634 7.59 -36.63 5.06
CA ASP A 634 6.82 -35.65 5.84
C ASP A 634 5.50 -35.31 5.14
N ILE A 635 5.52 -35.23 3.79
CA ILE A 635 4.31 -35.12 2.96
C ILE A 635 3.36 -36.29 3.23
N GLU A 636 3.88 -37.52 3.19
CA GLU A 636 3.09 -38.74 3.42
C GLU A 636 2.49 -38.79 4.83
N ALA A 637 3.28 -38.45 5.86
CA ALA A 637 2.81 -38.41 7.24
C ALA A 637 1.72 -37.33 7.44
N ALA A 638 1.92 -36.14 6.86
CA ALA A 638 0.96 -35.05 6.94
C ALA A 638 -0.36 -35.41 6.26
N TYR A 639 -0.32 -36.03 5.07
CA TYR A 639 -1.55 -36.45 4.37
C TYR A 639 -2.25 -37.64 5.00
N SER A 640 -1.52 -38.56 5.64
CA SER A 640 -2.11 -39.75 6.28
C SER A 640 -2.83 -39.40 7.58
N THR A 641 -2.31 -38.44 8.34
CA THR A 641 -2.84 -38.06 9.66
C THR A 641 -3.67 -36.76 9.64
N GLY A 642 -3.53 -35.94 8.60
CA GLY A 642 -4.09 -34.59 8.55
C GLY A 642 -3.30 -33.54 9.34
N ARG A 643 -2.17 -33.93 9.95
CA ARG A 643 -1.30 -33.05 10.73
C ARG A 643 0.17 -33.34 10.46
N GLY A 644 0.98 -32.31 10.35
CA GLY A 644 2.42 -32.49 10.12
C GLY A 644 3.11 -31.22 9.66
N GLY A 645 4.43 -31.17 9.77
CA GLY A 645 5.23 -30.05 9.26
C GLY A 645 5.86 -30.41 7.93
N ILE A 646 5.76 -29.52 6.94
CA ILE A 646 6.47 -29.65 5.66
C ILE A 646 7.41 -28.46 5.51
N THR A 647 8.69 -28.73 5.28
CA THR A 647 9.67 -27.67 5.07
C THR A 647 9.51 -27.09 3.67
N VAL A 648 9.28 -25.79 3.59
CA VAL A 648 9.18 -24.99 2.37
C VAL A 648 10.39 -24.06 2.31
N ARG A 649 11.05 -24.00 1.16
CA ARG A 649 12.21 -23.15 0.92
C ARG A 649 11.98 -22.27 -0.31
N ALA A 650 12.51 -21.07 -0.27
CA ALA A 650 12.61 -20.16 -1.41
C ALA A 650 13.41 -20.80 -2.55
N GLU A 651 13.03 -20.48 -3.79
CA GLU A 651 13.88 -20.76 -4.95
C GLU A 651 14.94 -19.66 -5.05
N THR A 652 16.20 -20.07 -5.13
CA THR A 652 17.35 -19.16 -5.15
C THR A 652 18.39 -19.59 -6.14
N GLU A 653 19.02 -18.62 -6.80
CA GLU A 653 20.12 -18.81 -7.75
C GLU A 653 21.35 -18.04 -7.28
N ILE A 654 22.55 -18.64 -7.44
CA ILE A 654 23.83 -17.97 -7.19
C ILE A 654 24.41 -17.57 -8.54
N VAL A 655 24.62 -16.28 -8.75
CA VAL A 655 25.18 -15.73 -10.00
C VAL A 655 26.54 -15.10 -9.71
N GLU A 656 27.52 -15.40 -10.56
CA GLU A 656 28.85 -14.79 -10.51
C GLU A 656 28.96 -13.71 -11.60
N ASP A 657 29.40 -12.52 -11.22
CA ASP A 657 29.65 -11.40 -12.13
C ASP A 657 31.04 -10.81 -11.86
N LYS A 658 31.54 -9.93 -12.75
CA LYS A 658 32.85 -9.26 -12.64
C LYS A 658 33.04 -8.50 -11.31
N SER A 659 31.95 -8.20 -10.61
CA SER A 659 31.91 -7.45 -9.35
C SER A 659 31.87 -8.33 -8.09
N GLY A 660 31.69 -9.65 -8.22
CA GLY A 660 31.55 -10.62 -7.12
C GLY A 660 30.33 -11.54 -7.28
N PHE A 661 30.01 -12.30 -6.23
CA PHE A 661 28.84 -13.19 -6.20
C PHE A 661 27.57 -12.46 -5.77
N ARG A 662 26.43 -12.87 -6.33
CA ARG A 662 25.09 -12.42 -5.93
C ARG A 662 24.18 -13.62 -5.70
N ILE A 663 23.33 -13.55 -4.69
CA ILE A 663 22.23 -14.50 -4.47
C ILE A 663 20.95 -13.82 -4.95
N ILE A 664 20.24 -14.47 -5.87
CA ILE A 664 18.96 -14.01 -6.41
C ILE A 664 17.87 -14.92 -5.86
N VAL A 665 16.91 -14.35 -5.14
CA VAL A 665 15.70 -15.04 -4.70
C VAL A 665 14.61 -14.79 -5.73
N THR A 666 14.13 -15.86 -6.37
CA THR A 666 13.12 -15.80 -7.43
C THR A 666 11.71 -16.16 -6.95
N GLU A 667 11.61 -16.94 -5.88
CA GLU A 667 10.33 -17.36 -5.27
C GLU A 667 10.49 -17.38 -3.75
N ILE A 668 9.44 -17.00 -3.03
CA ILE A 668 9.41 -16.99 -1.56
C ILE A 668 8.39 -17.99 -1.03
N PRO A 669 8.58 -18.53 0.20
CA PRO A 669 7.60 -19.42 0.80
C PRO A 669 6.21 -18.78 0.95
N TYR A 670 5.19 -19.63 0.97
CA TYR A 670 3.80 -19.21 1.04
C TYR A 670 3.51 -18.40 2.32
N GLN A 671 2.70 -17.34 2.19
CA GLN A 671 2.33 -16.41 3.28
C GLN A 671 3.49 -15.61 3.90
N VAL A 672 4.68 -15.61 3.29
CA VAL A 672 5.78 -14.74 3.72
C VAL A 672 5.62 -13.35 3.10
N ASN A 673 5.61 -12.31 3.94
CA ASN A 673 5.63 -10.94 3.47
C ASN A 673 7.05 -10.57 3.01
N LYS A 674 7.17 -10.16 1.74
CA LYS A 674 8.44 -9.78 1.11
C LYS A 674 9.14 -8.62 1.84
N ALA A 675 8.40 -7.57 2.21
CA ALA A 675 8.97 -6.40 2.89
C ALA A 675 9.53 -6.78 4.27
N SER A 676 8.76 -7.55 5.06
CA SER A 676 9.21 -8.06 6.36
C SER A 676 10.43 -9.00 6.24
N LEU A 677 10.50 -9.79 5.17
CA LEU A 677 11.66 -10.64 4.90
C LEU A 677 12.92 -9.82 4.60
N VAL A 678 12.81 -8.81 3.73
CA VAL A 678 13.91 -7.90 3.37
C VAL A 678 14.37 -7.12 4.60
N GLU A 679 13.44 -6.60 5.40
CA GLU A 679 13.72 -5.92 6.68
C GLU A 679 14.48 -6.84 7.64
N LYS A 680 14.03 -8.08 7.81
CA LYS A 680 14.70 -9.06 8.66
C LYS A 680 16.12 -9.37 8.18
N ILE A 681 16.36 -9.47 6.88
CA ILE A 681 17.72 -9.66 6.33
C ILE A 681 18.58 -8.43 6.66
N ALA A 682 18.05 -7.21 6.47
CA ALA A 682 18.76 -5.98 6.78
C ALA A 682 19.14 -5.89 8.27
N ASP A 683 18.24 -6.28 9.17
CA ASP A 683 18.51 -6.34 10.62
C ASP A 683 19.59 -7.37 10.97
N LEU A 684 19.58 -8.56 10.34
CA LEU A 684 20.64 -9.56 10.56
C LEU A 684 22.02 -9.06 10.14
N VAL A 685 22.10 -8.26 9.08
CA VAL A 685 23.34 -7.63 8.62
C VAL A 685 23.76 -6.52 9.59
N LYS A 686 22.82 -5.67 10.01
CA LYS A 686 23.04 -4.57 10.97
C LYS A 686 23.52 -5.07 12.33
N ASP A 687 22.93 -6.16 12.82
CA ASP A 687 23.27 -6.82 14.09
C ASP A 687 24.56 -7.66 14.00
N LYS A 688 25.25 -7.65 12.84
CA LYS A 688 26.47 -8.44 12.57
C LYS A 688 26.30 -9.95 12.74
N LYS A 689 25.07 -10.47 12.57
CA LYS A 689 24.82 -11.91 12.54
C LYS A 689 25.22 -12.53 11.20
N ILE A 690 25.12 -11.75 10.12
CA ILE A 690 25.59 -12.12 8.78
C ILE A 690 26.45 -10.97 8.24
N GLU A 691 27.78 -11.12 8.31
CA GLU A 691 28.70 -10.04 7.91
C GLU A 691 29.04 -10.05 6.42
N ASP A 692 28.79 -11.16 5.72
CA ASP A 692 29.25 -11.40 4.34
C ASP A 692 28.38 -10.75 3.24
N ILE A 693 27.29 -10.10 3.63
CA ILE A 693 26.39 -9.38 2.71
C ILE A 693 26.88 -7.93 2.56
N LYS A 694 27.00 -7.50 1.30
CA LYS A 694 27.44 -6.15 0.91
C LYS A 694 26.27 -5.20 0.67
N ASP A 695 25.24 -5.67 -0.03
CA ASP A 695 24.08 -4.87 -0.44
C ASP A 695 22.84 -5.77 -0.57
N LEU A 696 21.64 -5.18 -0.44
CA LEU A 696 20.35 -5.86 -0.55
C LEU A 696 19.40 -4.98 -1.36
N ARG A 697 18.88 -5.52 -2.47
CA ARG A 697 17.95 -4.82 -3.36
C ARG A 697 16.72 -5.67 -3.63
N ASP A 698 15.55 -5.03 -3.68
CA ASP A 698 14.35 -5.63 -4.22
C ASP A 698 14.14 -5.12 -5.66
N GLU A 699 14.28 -6.03 -6.62
CA GLU A 699 14.08 -5.79 -8.06
C GLU A 699 12.80 -6.50 -8.56
N SER A 700 11.88 -6.83 -7.65
CA SER A 700 10.62 -7.50 -7.99
C SER A 700 9.75 -6.64 -8.91
N SER A 701 9.02 -7.29 -9.81
CA SER A 701 8.03 -6.66 -10.69
C SER A 701 6.67 -7.35 -10.52
N LYS A 702 5.59 -6.79 -11.08
CA LYS A 702 4.23 -7.31 -10.89
C LYS A 702 4.15 -8.81 -11.20
N GLY A 703 3.94 -9.62 -10.15
CA GLY A 703 3.84 -11.09 -10.23
C GLY A 703 5.16 -11.86 -10.29
N LYS A 704 6.33 -11.20 -10.20
CA LYS A 704 7.64 -11.85 -10.19
C LYS A 704 8.50 -11.33 -9.05
N VAL A 705 8.84 -12.22 -8.13
CA VAL A 705 9.75 -11.90 -7.02
C VAL A 705 11.19 -11.93 -7.53
N ARG A 706 11.96 -10.89 -7.20
CA ARG A 706 13.40 -10.83 -7.49
C ARG A 706 14.10 -10.03 -6.41
N ILE A 707 14.58 -10.72 -5.38
CA ILE A 707 15.38 -10.11 -4.31
C ILE A 707 16.85 -10.41 -4.62
N VAL A 708 17.67 -9.37 -4.73
CA VAL A 708 19.10 -9.47 -5.05
C VAL A 708 19.91 -9.16 -3.81
N ILE A 709 20.69 -10.15 -3.36
CA ILE A 709 21.60 -10.04 -2.22
C ILE A 709 23.02 -10.04 -2.78
N GLU A 710 23.70 -8.90 -2.76
CA GLU A 710 25.10 -8.83 -3.17
C GLU A 710 26.02 -9.24 -2.03
N LEU A 711 27.00 -10.06 -2.34
CA LEU A 711 27.97 -10.55 -1.36
C LEU A 711 29.28 -9.76 -1.43
N LYS A 712 30.06 -9.81 -0.35
CA LYS A 712 31.44 -9.32 -0.34
C LYS A 712 32.32 -10.20 -1.24
N LYS A 713 33.47 -9.68 -1.70
CA LYS A 713 34.34 -10.38 -2.67
C LYS A 713 34.93 -11.69 -2.13
N ASP A 714 35.15 -11.75 -0.82
CA ASP A 714 35.69 -12.87 -0.06
C ASP A 714 34.60 -13.76 0.55
N ALA A 715 33.33 -13.41 0.38
CA ALA A 715 32.22 -14.18 0.91
C ALA A 715 32.02 -15.50 0.16
N TYR A 716 31.78 -16.58 0.90
CA TYR A 716 31.45 -17.87 0.31
C TYR A 716 29.93 -17.99 0.08
N PRO A 717 29.42 -17.95 -1.17
CA PRO A 717 28.00 -17.75 -1.43
C PRO A 717 27.09 -18.81 -0.85
N ARG A 718 27.54 -20.07 -0.88
CA ARG A 718 26.77 -21.20 -0.30
C ARG A 718 26.63 -21.09 1.22
N LYS A 719 27.66 -20.60 1.92
CA LYS A 719 27.62 -20.41 3.38
C LYS A 719 26.62 -19.32 3.76
N VAL A 720 26.67 -18.19 3.05
CA VAL A 720 25.73 -17.07 3.28
C VAL A 720 24.30 -17.51 3.00
N LEU A 721 24.07 -18.20 1.88
CA LEU A 721 22.76 -18.74 1.53
C LEU A 721 22.21 -19.70 2.60
N ASN A 722 23.05 -20.59 3.13
CA ASN A 722 22.66 -21.50 4.21
C ASN A 722 22.30 -20.75 5.51
N ASN A 723 23.08 -19.72 5.88
CA ASN A 723 22.76 -18.87 7.02
C ASN A 723 21.43 -18.13 6.83
N LEU A 724 21.17 -17.63 5.62
CA LEU A 724 19.92 -17.00 5.25
C LEU A 724 18.74 -17.96 5.42
N PHE A 725 18.83 -19.20 4.93
CA PHE A 725 17.78 -20.21 5.16
C PHE A 725 17.55 -20.50 6.65
N LYS A 726 18.61 -20.53 7.47
CA LYS A 726 18.49 -20.85 8.90
C LYS A 726 17.90 -19.71 9.73
N MET A 727 18.18 -18.46 9.37
CA MET A 727 17.87 -17.27 10.19
C MET A 727 16.68 -16.46 9.68
N THR A 728 16.21 -16.70 8.44
CA THR A 728 15.15 -15.92 7.78
C THR A 728 13.98 -16.80 7.37
N GLN A 729 12.90 -16.17 6.88
CA GLN A 729 11.74 -16.89 6.34
C GLN A 729 11.96 -17.36 4.89
N LEU A 730 13.19 -17.33 4.37
CA LEU A 730 13.53 -18.01 3.11
C LEU A 730 13.43 -19.54 3.25
N GLN A 731 13.41 -20.07 4.47
CA GLN A 731 13.02 -21.44 4.75
C GLN A 731 12.10 -21.44 5.96
N GLU A 732 10.92 -22.04 5.83
CA GLU A 732 9.92 -22.09 6.88
C GLU A 732 9.19 -23.45 6.86
N THR A 733 8.68 -23.88 8.00
CA THR A 733 7.87 -25.10 8.08
C THR A 733 6.40 -24.73 7.99
N PHE A 734 5.73 -25.21 6.95
CA PHE A 734 4.28 -25.12 6.83
C PHE A 734 3.64 -26.25 7.66
N HIS A 735 2.86 -25.87 8.67
CA HIS A 735 2.24 -26.81 9.60
C HIS A 735 0.82 -27.15 9.17
N PHE A 736 0.62 -28.35 8.63
CA PHE A 736 -0.68 -28.90 8.29
C PHE A 736 -1.53 -29.09 9.53
N ASN A 737 -2.77 -28.63 9.43
CA ASN A 737 -3.83 -28.95 10.38
C ASN A 737 -5.16 -28.94 9.64
N THR A 738 -5.53 -30.08 9.06
CA THR A 738 -6.67 -30.22 8.15
C THR A 738 -7.99 -30.40 8.91
N LEU A 739 -8.35 -29.37 9.68
CA LEU A 739 -9.59 -29.32 10.44
C LEU A 739 -10.70 -28.67 9.59
N ALA A 740 -11.80 -29.37 9.37
CA ALA A 740 -12.97 -28.87 8.66
C ALA A 740 -14.27 -29.38 9.30
N LEU A 741 -15.39 -28.74 8.98
CA LEU A 741 -16.72 -29.19 9.40
C LEU A 741 -17.20 -30.31 8.48
N VAL A 742 -17.58 -31.43 9.07
CA VAL A 742 -18.32 -32.52 8.42
C VAL A 742 -19.80 -32.37 8.78
N ASP A 743 -20.68 -32.51 7.79
CA ASP A 743 -22.12 -32.29 7.91
C ASP A 743 -22.51 -30.92 8.49
N GLY A 744 -21.64 -29.91 8.34
CA GLY A 744 -21.86 -28.53 8.77
C GLY A 744 -21.73 -28.25 10.26
N ILE A 745 -21.56 -29.27 11.12
CA ILE A 745 -21.60 -29.07 12.59
C ILE A 745 -20.36 -29.64 13.27
N GLN A 746 -19.80 -30.76 12.78
CA GLN A 746 -18.78 -31.51 13.51
C GLN A 746 -17.37 -31.16 13.02
N PRO A 747 -16.52 -30.48 13.83
CA PRO A 747 -15.13 -30.24 13.47
C PRO A 747 -14.33 -31.54 13.56
N ARG A 748 -13.76 -32.00 12.43
CA ARG A 748 -12.95 -33.22 12.36
C ARG A 748 -11.63 -32.96 11.63
N VAL A 749 -10.57 -33.59 12.13
CA VAL A 749 -9.29 -33.66 11.41
C VAL A 749 -9.43 -34.72 10.34
N LEU A 750 -9.18 -34.35 9.09
CA LEU A 750 -9.40 -35.20 7.92
C LEU A 750 -8.09 -35.46 7.19
N ASN A 751 -7.82 -36.71 6.84
CA ASN A 751 -6.70 -37.04 5.97
C ASN A 751 -7.05 -36.76 4.49
N LEU A 752 -6.10 -36.91 3.57
CA LEU A 752 -6.30 -36.60 2.14
C LEU A 752 -7.47 -37.39 1.54
N LYS A 753 -7.52 -38.70 1.80
CA LYS A 753 -8.59 -39.58 1.31
C LYS A 753 -9.96 -39.15 1.83
N MET A 754 -10.08 -38.93 3.13
CA MET A 754 -11.35 -38.54 3.77
C MET A 754 -11.89 -37.24 3.18
N MET A 755 -11.05 -36.23 2.93
CA MET A 755 -11.48 -34.97 2.31
C MET A 755 -12.05 -35.19 0.89
N LEU A 756 -11.40 -36.03 0.08
CA LEU A 756 -11.87 -36.35 -1.27
C LEU A 756 -13.14 -37.21 -1.25
N GLU A 757 -13.25 -38.15 -0.32
CA GLU A 757 -14.46 -38.96 -0.14
C GLU A 757 -15.66 -38.12 0.28
N GLU A 758 -15.49 -37.19 1.22
CA GLU A 758 -16.56 -36.26 1.61
C GLU A 758 -16.99 -35.35 0.46
N PHE A 759 -16.04 -34.92 -0.38
CA PHE A 759 -16.36 -34.20 -1.61
C PHE A 759 -17.16 -35.07 -2.61
N ILE A 760 -16.75 -36.33 -2.82
CA ILE A 760 -17.47 -37.26 -3.72
C ILE A 760 -18.90 -37.49 -3.20
N LYS A 761 -19.07 -37.73 -1.89
CA LYS A 761 -20.40 -37.90 -1.27
C LYS A 761 -21.29 -36.68 -1.50
N HIS A 762 -20.75 -35.48 -1.29
CA HIS A 762 -21.48 -34.23 -1.59
C HIS A 762 -21.88 -34.17 -3.06
N ARG A 763 -20.96 -34.52 -3.97
CA ARG A 763 -21.24 -34.50 -5.40
C ARG A 763 -22.29 -35.52 -5.83
N GLU A 764 -22.30 -36.72 -5.23
CA GLU A 764 -23.37 -37.70 -5.42
C GLU A 764 -24.73 -37.12 -5.03
N VAL A 765 -24.83 -36.43 -3.88
CA VAL A 765 -26.07 -35.78 -3.44
C VAL A 765 -26.50 -34.67 -4.41
N VAL A 766 -25.56 -33.82 -4.84
CA VAL A 766 -25.84 -32.73 -5.79
C VAL A 766 -26.33 -33.26 -7.13
N VAL A 767 -25.64 -34.25 -7.71
CA VAL A 767 -26.02 -34.86 -8.99
C VAL A 767 -27.36 -35.57 -8.86
N LYS A 768 -27.61 -36.30 -7.77
CA LYS A 768 -28.90 -36.92 -7.50
C LYS A 768 -30.03 -35.90 -7.47
N ARG A 769 -29.91 -34.83 -6.68
CA ARG A 769 -30.94 -33.78 -6.57
C ARG A 769 -31.18 -33.06 -7.90
N ARG A 770 -30.11 -32.77 -8.65
CA ARG A 770 -30.21 -32.21 -10.00
C ARG A 770 -30.99 -33.13 -10.94
N THR A 771 -30.66 -34.42 -10.93
CA THR A 771 -31.33 -35.42 -11.76
C THR A 771 -32.79 -35.61 -11.35
N GLU A 772 -33.11 -35.60 -10.05
CA GLU A 772 -34.49 -35.62 -9.53
C GLU A 772 -35.27 -34.37 -9.98
N PHE A 773 -34.67 -33.18 -9.89
CA PHE A 773 -35.28 -31.94 -10.36
C PHE A 773 -35.59 -31.97 -11.87
N ASP A 774 -34.61 -32.39 -12.68
CA ASP A 774 -34.79 -32.52 -14.13
C ASP A 774 -35.83 -33.60 -14.47
N LEU A 775 -35.88 -34.68 -13.70
CA LEU A 775 -36.86 -35.77 -13.84
C LEU A 775 -38.27 -35.30 -13.53
N ASP A 776 -38.48 -34.59 -12.42
CA ASP A 776 -39.78 -34.04 -12.03
C ASP A 776 -40.28 -33.03 -13.06
N LYS A 777 -39.40 -32.18 -13.57
CA LYS A 777 -39.72 -31.23 -14.64
C LYS A 777 -40.06 -31.94 -15.95
N ALA A 778 -39.31 -32.99 -16.31
CA ALA A 778 -39.58 -33.79 -17.50
C ALA A 778 -40.90 -34.56 -17.39
N LYS A 779 -41.19 -35.16 -16.23
CA LYS A 779 -42.46 -35.86 -15.92
C LYS A 779 -43.65 -34.91 -15.97
N ALA A 780 -43.54 -33.74 -15.34
CA ALA A 780 -44.57 -32.71 -15.39
C ALA A 780 -44.85 -32.26 -16.84
N ARG A 781 -43.80 -32.06 -17.65
CA ARG A 781 -43.95 -31.69 -19.06
C ARG A 781 -44.55 -32.81 -19.90
N ALA A 782 -44.09 -34.05 -19.74
CA ALA A 782 -44.64 -35.22 -20.42
C ALA A 782 -46.12 -35.41 -20.09
N HIS A 783 -46.50 -35.28 -18.82
CA HIS A 783 -47.89 -35.35 -18.36
C HIS A 783 -48.80 -34.34 -19.06
N ILE A 784 -48.34 -33.10 -19.26
CA ILE A 784 -49.09 -32.09 -20.03
C ILE A 784 -49.18 -32.48 -21.52
N LEU A 785 -48.08 -32.91 -22.13
CA LEU A 785 -48.04 -33.32 -23.54
C LEU A 785 -48.95 -34.53 -23.84
N GLU A 786 -49.02 -35.51 -22.93
CA GLU A 786 -49.97 -36.62 -23.02
C GLU A 786 -51.42 -36.15 -23.01
N GLY A 787 -51.73 -35.18 -22.13
CA GLY A 787 -53.04 -34.54 -22.09
C GLY A 787 -53.39 -33.82 -23.39
N LEU A 788 -52.46 -33.03 -23.92
CA LEU A 788 -52.62 -32.30 -25.18
C LEU A 788 -52.77 -33.26 -26.38
N LYS A 789 -51.93 -34.30 -26.47
CA LYS A 789 -52.03 -35.33 -27.50
C LYS A 789 -53.41 -35.99 -27.48
N LYS A 790 -53.85 -36.45 -26.30
CA LYS A 790 -55.17 -37.08 -26.12
C LYS A 790 -56.33 -36.12 -26.45
N ALA A 791 -56.16 -34.82 -26.18
CA ALA A 791 -57.14 -33.79 -26.51
C ALA A 791 -57.20 -33.53 -28.03
N ILE A 792 -56.05 -33.43 -28.70
CA ILE A 792 -55.95 -33.25 -30.16
C ILE A 792 -56.56 -34.46 -30.89
N ASP A 793 -56.30 -35.67 -30.42
CA ASP A 793 -56.87 -36.91 -30.97
C ASP A 793 -58.41 -36.95 -30.89
N LYS A 794 -59.02 -36.19 -29.97
CA LYS A 794 -60.48 -36.15 -29.73
C LYS A 794 -61.03 -34.72 -29.78
N ILE A 795 -60.46 -33.87 -30.64
CA ILE A 795 -60.66 -32.42 -30.59
C ILE A 795 -62.13 -31.99 -30.69
N ASP A 796 -62.92 -32.61 -31.56
CA ASP A 796 -64.33 -32.25 -31.74
C ASP A 796 -65.15 -32.49 -30.45
N ALA A 797 -64.87 -33.59 -29.76
CA ALA A 797 -65.54 -33.93 -28.50
C ALA A 797 -65.10 -33.01 -27.36
N VAL A 798 -63.84 -32.58 -27.36
CA VAL A 798 -63.29 -31.60 -26.40
C VAL A 798 -63.94 -30.24 -26.62
N ILE A 799 -63.96 -29.72 -27.86
CA ILE A 799 -64.61 -28.45 -28.21
C ILE A 799 -66.10 -28.48 -27.86
N ALA A 800 -66.81 -29.57 -28.18
CA ALA A 800 -68.23 -29.70 -27.84
C ALA A 800 -68.47 -29.66 -26.33
N THR A 801 -67.56 -30.23 -25.53
CA THR A 801 -67.66 -30.21 -24.06
C THR A 801 -67.38 -28.81 -23.51
N ILE A 802 -66.41 -28.09 -24.08
CA ILE A 802 -66.12 -26.69 -23.73
C ILE A 802 -67.31 -25.79 -24.09
N LYS A 803 -67.85 -25.88 -25.31
CA LYS A 803 -68.99 -25.05 -25.76
C LYS A 803 -70.29 -25.29 -24.98
N LYS A 804 -70.49 -26.48 -24.41
CA LYS A 804 -71.64 -26.80 -23.55
C LYS A 804 -71.48 -26.30 -22.11
N SER A 805 -70.28 -25.91 -21.71
CA SER A 805 -70.00 -25.44 -20.36
C SER A 805 -70.29 -23.94 -20.25
N LYS A 806 -70.81 -23.51 -19.10
CA LYS A 806 -71.24 -22.12 -18.87
C LYS A 806 -70.05 -21.14 -18.77
N ASP A 807 -68.96 -21.60 -18.15
CA ASP A 807 -67.76 -20.83 -17.88
C ASP A 807 -66.52 -21.73 -17.88
N ARG A 808 -65.34 -21.12 -17.69
CA ARG A 808 -64.05 -21.82 -17.74
C ARG A 808 -63.90 -22.87 -16.64
N ASP A 809 -64.38 -22.58 -15.44
CA ASP A 809 -64.21 -23.49 -14.30
C ASP A 809 -65.11 -24.72 -14.46
N GLN A 810 -66.35 -24.53 -14.94
CA GLN A 810 -67.21 -25.65 -15.31
C GLN A 810 -66.65 -26.45 -16.50
N ALA A 811 -66.06 -25.79 -17.49
CA ALA A 811 -65.40 -26.48 -18.61
C ALA A 811 -64.23 -27.34 -18.12
N LYS A 812 -63.42 -26.83 -17.19
CA LYS A 812 -62.32 -27.56 -16.56
C LYS A 812 -62.82 -28.83 -15.87
N VAL A 813 -63.82 -28.72 -14.99
CA VAL A 813 -64.42 -29.87 -14.29
C VAL A 813 -65.00 -30.88 -15.28
N ASN A 814 -65.75 -30.43 -16.28
CA ASN A 814 -66.35 -31.31 -17.28
C ASN A 814 -65.30 -32.05 -18.13
N LEU A 815 -64.18 -31.40 -18.46
CA LEU A 815 -63.06 -32.03 -19.17
C LEU A 815 -62.38 -33.09 -18.31
N MET A 816 -62.19 -32.80 -17.02
CA MET A 816 -61.64 -33.75 -16.05
C MET A 816 -62.55 -34.97 -15.91
N ASP A 817 -63.85 -34.78 -15.69
CA ASP A 817 -64.80 -35.89 -15.47
C ASP A 817 -64.96 -36.77 -16.72
N LYS A 818 -65.12 -36.15 -17.89
CA LYS A 818 -65.48 -36.86 -19.12
C LYS A 818 -64.29 -37.56 -19.79
N PHE A 819 -63.11 -36.94 -19.76
CA PHE A 819 -61.92 -37.46 -20.44
C PHE A 819 -60.86 -37.97 -19.46
N ARG A 820 -61.12 -37.91 -18.15
CA ARG A 820 -60.19 -38.26 -17.07
C ARG A 820 -58.87 -37.49 -17.18
N PHE A 821 -58.96 -36.21 -17.53
CA PHE A 821 -57.80 -35.32 -17.47
C PHE A 821 -57.56 -34.91 -16.02
N THR A 822 -56.29 -34.71 -15.67
CA THR A 822 -55.94 -34.04 -14.42
C THR A 822 -56.18 -32.54 -14.53
N GLU A 823 -56.24 -31.85 -13.38
CA GLU A 823 -56.42 -30.40 -13.38
C GLU A 823 -55.36 -29.64 -14.21
N PRO A 824 -54.04 -29.90 -14.10
CA PRO A 824 -53.05 -29.23 -14.95
C PRO A 824 -53.23 -29.49 -16.45
N GLN A 825 -53.62 -30.71 -16.84
CA GLN A 825 -53.90 -31.05 -18.23
C GLN A 825 -55.15 -30.30 -18.74
N ALA A 826 -56.23 -30.27 -17.96
CA ALA A 826 -57.46 -29.58 -18.33
C ALA A 826 -57.22 -28.07 -18.51
N VAL A 827 -56.44 -27.44 -17.62
CA VAL A 827 -56.02 -26.04 -17.77
C VAL A 827 -55.21 -25.84 -19.05
N ALA A 828 -54.19 -26.67 -19.29
CA ALA A 828 -53.37 -26.57 -20.51
C ALA A 828 -54.19 -26.74 -21.81
N ILE A 829 -55.21 -27.60 -21.80
CA ILE A 829 -56.14 -27.78 -22.93
C ILE A 829 -57.00 -26.54 -23.15
N LEU A 830 -57.52 -25.93 -22.07
CA LEU A 830 -58.31 -24.70 -22.15
C LEU A 830 -57.49 -23.50 -22.64
N GLU A 831 -56.19 -23.49 -22.36
CA GLU A 831 -55.25 -22.45 -22.81
C GLU A 831 -54.67 -22.72 -24.21
N MET A 832 -55.02 -23.85 -24.82
CA MET A 832 -54.54 -24.21 -26.15
C MET A 832 -55.05 -23.22 -27.21
N ARG A 833 -54.13 -22.71 -28.04
CA ARG A 833 -54.47 -21.81 -29.15
C ARG A 833 -54.87 -22.61 -30.38
N LEU A 834 -55.77 -22.08 -31.21
CA LEU A 834 -56.27 -22.75 -32.43
C LEU A 834 -55.14 -23.14 -33.39
N GLN A 835 -54.06 -22.37 -33.47
CA GLN A 835 -52.89 -22.69 -34.30
C GLN A 835 -52.23 -24.02 -33.94
N ASN A 836 -52.34 -24.47 -32.68
CA ASN A 836 -51.74 -25.72 -32.21
C ASN A 836 -52.45 -26.97 -32.77
N LEU A 837 -53.58 -26.80 -33.47
CA LEU A 837 -54.31 -27.88 -34.14
C LEU A 837 -53.77 -28.18 -35.54
N ALA A 838 -52.86 -27.36 -36.07
CA ALA A 838 -52.22 -27.64 -37.35
C ALA A 838 -51.41 -28.95 -37.28
N ASN A 839 -51.38 -29.71 -38.38
CA ASN A 839 -50.69 -31.02 -38.43
C ASN A 839 -49.21 -30.94 -38.00
N LEU A 840 -48.52 -29.86 -38.36
CA LEU A 840 -47.12 -29.64 -37.98
C LEU A 840 -46.95 -29.43 -36.46
N GLU A 841 -47.90 -28.73 -35.81
CA GLU A 841 -47.87 -28.50 -34.37
C GLU A 841 -48.22 -29.77 -33.59
N ARG A 842 -49.15 -30.58 -34.10
CA ARG A 842 -49.42 -31.92 -33.56
C ARG A 842 -48.16 -32.79 -33.58
N GLN A 843 -47.46 -32.81 -34.72
CA GLN A 843 -46.22 -33.57 -34.84
C GLN A 843 -45.15 -33.09 -33.85
N LYS A 844 -45.00 -31.77 -33.65
CA LYS A 844 -44.10 -31.23 -32.62
C LYS A 844 -44.45 -31.69 -31.22
N VAL A 845 -45.74 -31.77 -30.87
CA VAL A 845 -46.19 -32.29 -29.56
C VAL A 845 -45.83 -33.77 -29.40
N ASP A 846 -46.02 -34.57 -30.44
CA ASP A 846 -45.67 -36.00 -30.45
C ASP A 846 -44.14 -36.21 -30.35
N ASP A 847 -43.36 -35.46 -31.10
CA ASP A 847 -41.90 -35.51 -31.09
C ASP A 847 -41.35 -35.05 -29.72
N GLU A 848 -41.85 -33.92 -29.19
CA GLU A 848 -41.47 -33.44 -27.85
C GLU A 848 -41.82 -34.47 -26.77
N LEU A 849 -43.00 -35.10 -26.83
CA LEU A 849 -43.39 -36.14 -25.89
C LEU A 849 -42.44 -37.34 -25.96
N LYS A 850 -42.09 -37.79 -27.16
CA LYS A 850 -41.14 -38.89 -27.38
C LYS A 850 -39.76 -38.57 -26.79
N GLU A 851 -39.28 -37.34 -27.01
CA GLU A 851 -38.03 -36.84 -26.42
C GLU A 851 -38.09 -36.82 -24.89
N LYS A 852 -39.18 -36.31 -24.28
CA LYS A 852 -39.34 -36.28 -22.82
C LYS A 852 -39.41 -37.68 -22.23
N LEU A 853 -40.11 -38.63 -22.86
CA LEU A 853 -40.17 -40.01 -22.39
C LEU A 853 -38.80 -40.70 -22.47
N ALA A 854 -38.01 -40.43 -23.52
CA ALA A 854 -36.64 -40.93 -23.62
C ALA A 854 -35.75 -40.35 -22.50
N LEU A 855 -35.84 -39.04 -22.26
CA LEU A 855 -35.12 -38.36 -21.18
C LEU A 855 -35.52 -38.89 -19.79
N ILE A 856 -36.82 -39.09 -19.53
CA ILE A 856 -37.31 -39.67 -18.26
C ILE A 856 -36.66 -41.04 -18.03
N LYS A 857 -36.66 -41.91 -19.05
CA LYS A 857 -36.06 -43.24 -18.97
C LYS A 857 -34.56 -43.17 -18.67
N GLU A 858 -33.85 -42.22 -19.28
CA GLU A 858 -32.43 -41.98 -19.03
C GLU A 858 -32.18 -41.53 -17.57
N LEU A 859 -32.92 -40.52 -17.11
CA LEU A 859 -32.80 -39.96 -15.75
C LEU A 859 -33.17 -41.00 -14.68
N GLU A 860 -34.24 -41.79 -14.88
CA GLU A 860 -34.61 -42.89 -13.98
C GLU A 860 -33.51 -43.97 -13.93
N SER A 861 -32.91 -44.29 -15.08
CA SER A 861 -31.79 -45.22 -15.14
C SER A 861 -30.55 -44.71 -14.41
N LEU A 862 -30.32 -43.39 -14.44
CA LEU A 862 -29.23 -42.73 -13.73
C LEU A 862 -29.45 -42.77 -12.20
N LEU A 863 -30.65 -42.42 -11.72
CA LEU A 863 -31.00 -42.48 -10.30
C LEU A 863 -30.95 -43.91 -9.73
N ALA A 864 -31.25 -44.92 -10.56
CA ALA A 864 -31.19 -46.32 -10.17
C ALA A 864 -29.75 -46.87 -10.07
N SER A 865 -28.74 -46.18 -10.59
CA SER A 865 -27.37 -46.70 -10.69
C SER A 865 -26.31 -45.73 -10.17
N ARG A 866 -25.81 -46.02 -8.97
CA ARG A 866 -24.66 -45.31 -8.38
C ARG A 866 -23.45 -45.28 -9.32
N LYS A 867 -23.17 -46.40 -10.01
CA LYS A 867 -22.06 -46.48 -10.97
C LYS A 867 -22.19 -45.49 -12.13
N LYS A 868 -23.41 -45.31 -12.67
CA LYS A 868 -23.66 -44.30 -13.72
C LYS A 868 -23.51 -42.88 -13.19
N MET A 869 -23.98 -42.64 -11.96
CA MET A 869 -23.84 -41.34 -11.29
C MET A 869 -22.38 -40.95 -11.08
N LEU A 870 -21.58 -41.89 -10.56
CA LEU A 870 -20.12 -41.71 -10.42
C LEU A 870 -19.43 -41.52 -11.79
N GLY A 871 -19.92 -42.17 -12.85
CA GLY A 871 -19.47 -41.94 -14.22
C GLY A 871 -19.66 -40.49 -14.67
N ILE A 872 -20.85 -39.92 -14.46
CA ILE A 872 -21.12 -38.49 -14.77
C ILE A 872 -20.22 -37.57 -13.94
N ILE A 873 -20.06 -37.86 -12.64
CA ILE A 873 -19.19 -37.06 -11.77
C ILE A 873 -17.75 -37.07 -12.29
N LYS A 874 -17.25 -38.23 -12.71
CA LYS A 874 -15.93 -38.38 -13.32
C LYS A 874 -15.81 -37.60 -14.63
N ASP A 875 -16.80 -37.68 -15.51
CA ASP A 875 -16.81 -36.95 -16.78
C ASP A 875 -16.79 -35.43 -16.56
N GLU A 876 -17.61 -34.91 -15.64
CA GLU A 876 -17.64 -33.49 -15.26
C GLU A 876 -16.28 -33.03 -14.69
N LEU A 877 -15.66 -33.83 -13.81
CA LEU A 877 -14.34 -33.54 -13.25
C LEU A 877 -13.26 -33.50 -14.33
N LEU A 878 -13.27 -34.45 -15.27
CA LEU A 878 -12.31 -34.47 -16.38
C LEU A 878 -12.50 -33.29 -17.34
N GLU A 879 -13.73 -32.83 -17.54
CA GLU A 879 -14.01 -31.60 -18.29
C GLU A 879 -13.45 -30.36 -17.57
N ILE A 880 -13.63 -30.25 -16.25
CA ILE A 880 -13.04 -29.17 -15.44
C ILE A 880 -11.51 -29.21 -15.54
N LYS A 881 -10.89 -30.40 -15.44
CA LYS A 881 -9.44 -30.57 -15.62
C LYS A 881 -9.01 -30.04 -16.99
N LYS A 882 -9.69 -30.44 -18.06
CA LYS A 882 -9.37 -30.00 -19.43
C LYS A 882 -9.43 -28.47 -19.58
N ASN A 883 -10.41 -27.83 -18.94
CA ASN A 883 -10.65 -26.40 -19.11
C ASN A 883 -9.82 -25.51 -18.17
N TYR A 884 -9.44 -26.01 -16.98
CA TYR A 884 -8.88 -25.17 -15.92
C TYR A 884 -7.60 -25.70 -15.25
N ALA A 885 -7.13 -26.90 -15.57
CA ALA A 885 -5.88 -27.40 -15.02
C ALA A 885 -4.70 -26.53 -15.46
N ASN A 886 -3.69 -26.43 -14.60
CA ASN A 886 -2.49 -25.66 -14.85
C ASN A 886 -1.25 -26.44 -14.41
N GLU A 887 -0.09 -26.01 -14.89
CA GLU A 887 1.19 -26.59 -14.48
C GLU A 887 1.45 -26.34 -12.99
N ARG A 888 2.13 -27.29 -12.36
CA ARG A 888 2.60 -27.18 -10.97
C ARG A 888 3.62 -26.05 -10.88
N ARG A 889 3.51 -25.22 -9.83
CA ARG A 889 4.47 -24.15 -9.53
C ARG A 889 5.53 -24.64 -8.54
N THR A 890 5.09 -25.35 -7.51
CA THR A 890 5.94 -25.77 -6.38
C THR A 890 6.77 -27.00 -6.74
N LYS A 891 8.08 -26.95 -6.54
CA LYS A 891 8.97 -28.10 -6.79
C LYS A 891 9.00 -29.05 -5.59
N VAL A 892 9.00 -30.35 -5.85
CA VAL A 892 9.03 -31.38 -4.80
C VAL A 892 10.38 -32.10 -4.81
N VAL A 893 11.08 -32.06 -3.68
CA VAL A 893 12.35 -32.78 -3.47
C VAL A 893 12.09 -33.95 -2.51
N ALA A 894 12.31 -35.17 -2.99
CA ALA A 894 11.97 -36.37 -2.23
C ALA A 894 12.75 -36.53 -0.92
N ARG A 895 14.00 -36.05 -0.89
CA ARG A 895 14.87 -36.10 0.30
C ARG A 895 14.55 -34.95 1.24
N GLY A 896 14.63 -35.19 2.53
CA GLY A 896 14.59 -34.12 3.53
C GLY A 896 15.75 -33.13 3.32
N VAL A 897 15.57 -31.92 3.83
CA VAL A 897 16.69 -30.98 3.96
C VAL A 897 17.75 -31.68 4.81
N LYS A 898 18.97 -31.83 4.30
CA LYS A 898 20.08 -32.30 5.15
C LYS A 898 20.25 -31.29 6.28
N ASP A 899 20.20 -31.76 7.52
CA ASP A 899 20.62 -30.95 8.66
C ASP A 899 22.07 -30.50 8.39
N PHE A 900 22.26 -29.20 8.28
CA PHE A 900 23.58 -28.64 8.05
C PHE A 900 24.37 -28.76 9.35
N SER A 901 25.48 -29.48 9.28
CA SER A 901 26.42 -29.58 10.39
C SER A 901 27.11 -28.22 10.60
N ILE A 902 27.59 -27.93 11.81
CA ILE A 902 28.34 -26.67 12.05
C ILE A 902 29.60 -26.67 11.17
N GLU A 903 30.13 -27.85 10.89
CA GLU A 903 31.26 -28.14 10.02
C GLU A 903 31.00 -27.71 8.56
N ASP A 904 29.77 -27.83 8.05
CA ASP A 904 29.37 -27.35 6.71
C ASP A 904 29.30 -25.81 6.61
N LEU A 905 29.29 -25.11 7.75
CA LEU A 905 29.39 -23.64 7.84
C LEU A 905 30.84 -23.16 7.94
N VAL A 906 31.81 -24.07 8.12
CA VAL A 906 33.24 -23.78 8.19
C VAL A 906 33.81 -23.74 6.76
N PRO A 907 34.55 -22.69 6.37
CA PRO A 907 35.20 -22.63 5.06
C PRO A 907 36.14 -23.83 4.85
N ASN A 908 35.95 -24.56 3.74
CA ASN A 908 36.86 -25.64 3.34
C ASN A 908 38.11 -25.04 2.69
N GLU A 909 39.02 -24.55 3.54
CA GLU A 909 40.29 -23.97 3.14
C GLU A 909 41.38 -25.04 3.13
N GLN A 910 42.14 -25.15 2.03
CA GLN A 910 43.40 -25.90 2.06
C GLN A 910 44.35 -25.18 3.00
N VAL A 911 44.88 -25.89 4.00
CA VAL A 911 45.76 -25.32 5.03
C VAL A 911 46.92 -26.28 5.29
N ILE A 912 48.10 -25.71 5.54
CA ILE A 912 49.25 -26.45 6.05
C ILE A 912 49.20 -26.37 7.57
N VAL A 913 49.13 -27.52 8.23
CA VAL A 913 49.24 -27.62 9.69
C VAL A 913 50.66 -28.08 10.01
N MET A 914 51.45 -27.22 10.67
CA MET A 914 52.80 -27.54 11.11
C MET A 914 52.85 -27.71 12.62
N MET A 915 53.55 -28.74 13.08
CA MET A 915 53.84 -28.98 14.49
C MET A 915 55.34 -28.94 14.70
N THR A 916 55.83 -28.07 15.59
CA THR A 916 57.25 -28.05 15.95
C THR A 916 57.58 -29.19 16.92
N LYS A 917 58.87 -29.51 17.05
CA LYS A 917 59.36 -30.55 17.96
C LYS A 917 59.03 -30.26 19.44
N ASP A 918 58.85 -28.98 19.80
CA ASP A 918 58.46 -28.52 21.14
C ASP A 918 56.93 -28.49 21.34
N GLY A 919 56.15 -29.01 20.38
CA GLY A 919 54.69 -29.11 20.47
C GLY A 919 53.92 -27.87 20.02
N TYR A 920 54.56 -26.90 19.37
CA TYR A 920 53.88 -25.71 18.86
C TYR A 920 53.13 -26.04 17.55
N LEU A 921 51.80 -25.90 17.57
CA LEU A 921 50.93 -26.10 16.41
C LEU A 921 50.65 -24.75 15.72
N LYS A 922 50.85 -24.69 14.40
CA LYS A 922 50.59 -23.51 13.57
C LYS A 922 49.81 -23.90 12.30
N ARG A 923 48.78 -23.11 11.96
CA ARG A 923 48.02 -23.19 10.70
C ARG A 923 48.52 -22.11 9.73
N LEU A 924 48.79 -22.48 8.48
CA LEU A 924 49.24 -21.58 7.40
C LEU A 924 48.43 -21.80 6.11
N PRO A 925 48.22 -20.77 5.29
CA PRO A 925 47.76 -20.91 3.90
C PRO A 925 48.77 -21.70 3.04
N PRO A 926 48.36 -22.41 1.98
CA PRO A 926 49.26 -23.19 1.11
C PRO A 926 50.22 -22.31 0.31
N ASP A 927 49.85 -21.04 0.11
CA ASP A 927 50.58 -20.06 -0.69
C ASP A 927 51.65 -19.30 0.12
N THR A 928 51.91 -19.74 1.36
CA THR A 928 52.89 -19.15 2.29
C THR A 928 54.17 -19.97 2.29
#